data_AF-T2JVL8-F1
#
_entry.id   AF-T2JVL8-F1
#
_cell.length_a   1.000
_cell.length_b   1.000
_cell.length_c   1.000
_cell.angle_alpha   90.00
_cell.angle_beta   90.00
_cell.angle_gamma   90.00
#
_symmetry.space_group_name_H-M   'P 1'
#
loop_
_entity.id
_entity.type
_entity.pdbx_description
1 polymer ?
#
loop_
_entity_poly.entity_id
_entity_poly.type
_entity_poly.pdbx_seq_one_letter_code
_entity_poly.pdbx_strand_id
1 'polypeptide(L)'
;MFLSSYEKLRTKILNERTILSMTHLGARAFDSIGGEVVQSTAFILESSHHLEYQGQYLRLIDGNSETEKAQALKKAIKNPNCGCFYRASASDFKKIPGCAIAYWVSDRVRDSFIQGILIRDMADVSEGIKTGNNEKFLRFWYEVSGEKRYNNDPTKEVNKKWFLYHKGGDSRRWYGNIEFVIDWENDGYRIKNSSNSGLQGKKNYFNSGITWSKISSTYFGVRYLPENILFDSGSPSVFVKDPSLLKPLLGFLSSKVTTLILGATNPTLNFQVGNISSLPYLAITNIETANTVINKIISITKYDWNSYETSCNFTNLTLLSDPKKEKLTTYPLPTLLAETYNKLHQHWQEMISEMQKLEEENNRIFIEAYGLQDELTPDVLPKEITLTCNPHYRYNRDKHQEELENLLLADTIKEFISYSVGCMFGRYSLNKKGLILANQGETLQDYLIKVKSEQSEMGSNDKRESQTENNLYFLPTETNVIPILDGDWFSDDITEQFRQFLRVTFGYENYQDNLNFIEEAINKDIQKYFLKDFYHDHVKRYKKRPIYWLFSSPKGTFNALIYLHRYRPNTVSIVLNKYLREFRTKLQARLETLKQIEISSSASKTEKTKALRETEQIKKMLRELEDYEQETLYPLAVEKKEIDLDDGVKVNYKQFGKALKKVTGLS
;
A
#
# COMPACT_ATOMS: atom_id res chain seq x y z
N MET A 1 -16.65 27.29 16.48
CA MET A 1 -16.68 28.54 15.69
C MET A 1 -15.76 28.48 14.45
N PHE A 2 -15.57 27.30 13.83
CA PHE A 2 -14.58 27.13 12.74
C PHE A 2 -15.13 26.33 11.55
N LEU A 3 -16.11 25.46 11.77
CA LEU A 3 -16.73 24.68 10.69
C LEU A 3 -17.48 25.58 9.70
N SER A 4 -17.51 25.18 8.44
CA SER A 4 -18.24 25.88 7.36
C SER A 4 -19.73 26.04 7.66
N SER A 5 -20.35 25.09 8.37
CA SER A 5 -21.76 25.19 8.80
C SER A 5 -22.08 26.42 9.65
N TYR A 6 -21.09 26.99 10.34
CA TYR A 6 -21.23 28.20 11.16
C TYR A 6 -20.83 29.49 10.45
N GLU A 7 -20.48 29.45 9.15
CA GLU A 7 -20.01 30.62 8.41
C GLU A 7 -21.01 31.77 8.44
N LYS A 8 -22.29 31.51 8.13
CA LYS A 8 -23.35 32.53 8.18
C LYS A 8 -23.47 33.18 9.56
N LEU A 9 -23.34 32.39 10.62
CA LEU A 9 -23.38 32.90 12.00
C LEU A 9 -22.18 33.81 12.28
N ARG A 10 -20.96 33.39 11.90
CA ARG A 10 -19.74 34.19 12.08
C ARG A 10 -19.84 35.52 11.33
N THR A 11 -20.24 35.47 10.06
CA THR A 11 -20.40 36.68 9.24
C THR A 11 -21.39 37.66 9.87
N LYS A 12 -22.51 37.15 10.40
CA LYS A 12 -23.49 37.98 11.12
C LYS A 12 -22.86 38.62 12.36
N ILE A 13 -22.22 37.83 13.23
CA ILE A 13 -21.58 38.33 14.45
C ILE A 13 -20.54 39.40 14.12
N LEU A 14 -19.66 39.15 13.14
CA LEU A 14 -18.55 40.04 12.80
C LEU A 14 -18.98 41.31 12.03
N ASN A 15 -20.23 41.41 11.58
CA ASN A 15 -20.78 42.59 10.92
C ASN A 15 -21.71 43.41 11.83
N GLU A 16 -22.36 42.78 12.81
CA GLU A 16 -23.40 43.42 13.62
C GLU A 16 -23.00 43.61 15.10
N ARG A 17 -21.96 42.92 15.57
CA ARG A 17 -21.56 42.83 16.98
C ARG A 17 -20.05 42.93 17.13
N THR A 18 -19.58 43.06 18.36
CA THR A 18 -18.15 42.99 18.73
C THR A 18 -17.91 41.84 19.70
N ILE A 19 -16.93 41.00 19.40
CA ILE A 19 -16.49 39.94 20.32
C ILE A 19 -15.53 40.56 21.33
N LEU A 20 -15.97 40.70 22.58
CA LEU A 20 -15.14 41.28 23.64
C LEU A 20 -14.10 40.29 24.14
N SER A 21 -14.55 39.06 24.38
CA SER A 21 -13.68 37.96 24.80
C SER A 21 -14.23 36.60 24.39
N MET A 22 -13.35 35.61 24.29
CA MET A 22 -13.69 34.21 24.05
C MET A 22 -12.77 33.29 24.86
N THR A 23 -13.35 32.31 25.53
CA THR A 23 -12.63 31.19 26.13
C THR A 23 -12.90 29.93 25.33
N HIS A 24 -11.89 29.46 24.60
CA HIS A 24 -11.96 28.25 23.79
C HIS A 24 -11.46 27.06 24.61
N LEU A 25 -12.40 26.31 25.19
CA LEU A 25 -12.13 25.23 26.14
C LEU A 25 -11.88 23.88 25.46
N GLY A 26 -12.38 23.66 24.25
CA GLY A 26 -12.22 22.38 23.54
C GLY A 26 -12.91 21.20 24.25
N ALA A 27 -12.38 19.99 24.07
CA ALA A 27 -12.83 18.79 24.77
C ALA A 27 -12.53 18.82 26.27
N ARG A 28 -13.21 17.95 27.04
CA ARG A 28 -12.99 17.78 28.49
C ARG A 28 -13.10 19.08 29.29
N ALA A 29 -13.97 19.99 28.82
CA ALA A 29 -14.29 21.22 29.54
C ALA A 29 -15.12 20.96 30.80
N PHE A 30 -15.83 19.83 30.84
CA PHE A 30 -16.67 19.37 31.94
C PHE A 30 -16.33 17.89 32.20
N ASP A 31 -15.94 17.55 33.43
CA ASP A 31 -15.50 16.18 33.78
C ASP A 31 -16.62 15.14 33.64
N SER A 32 -17.88 15.60 33.68
CA SER A 32 -19.07 14.76 33.45
C SER A 32 -19.22 14.29 32.00
N ILE A 33 -18.49 14.88 31.05
CA ILE A 33 -18.51 14.51 29.63
C ILE A 33 -17.21 13.77 29.30
N GLY A 34 -17.30 12.44 29.21
CA GLY A 34 -16.16 11.60 28.85
C GLY A 34 -15.70 11.79 27.40
N GLY A 35 -14.38 11.75 27.19
CA GLY A 35 -13.76 11.74 25.85
C GLY A 35 -13.75 13.10 25.13
N GLU A 36 -13.65 13.07 23.81
CA GLU A 36 -13.59 14.27 22.94
C GLU A 36 -14.91 14.57 22.23
N VAL A 37 -16.02 14.07 22.79
CA VAL A 37 -17.35 14.09 22.15
C VAL A 37 -17.89 15.52 21.99
N VAL A 38 -17.58 16.42 22.94
CA VAL A 38 -18.10 17.79 22.96
C VAL A 38 -16.93 18.77 22.96
N GLN A 39 -16.95 19.73 22.03
CA GLN A 39 -15.98 20.83 21.94
C GLN A 39 -16.64 22.13 22.41
N SER A 40 -16.15 22.71 23.51
CA SER A 40 -16.80 23.85 24.17
C SER A 40 -16.06 25.17 23.94
N THR A 41 -16.82 26.26 23.80
CA THR A 41 -16.31 27.64 23.80
C THR A 41 -17.37 28.57 24.39
N ALA A 42 -16.93 29.60 25.11
CA ALA A 42 -17.78 30.66 25.65
C ALA A 42 -17.27 32.02 25.15
N PHE A 43 -18.15 32.96 24.85
CA PHE A 43 -17.75 34.28 24.36
C PHE A 43 -18.74 35.36 24.78
N ILE A 44 -18.25 36.60 24.85
CA ILE A 44 -19.03 37.79 25.20
C ILE A 44 -19.19 38.65 23.95
N LEU A 45 -20.43 39.03 23.63
CA LEU A 45 -20.75 39.93 22.53
C LEU A 45 -21.25 41.27 23.06
N GLU A 46 -20.68 42.35 22.55
CA GLU A 46 -21.22 43.68 22.66
C GLU A 46 -22.24 43.93 21.53
N SER A 47 -23.31 44.65 21.82
CA SER A 47 -24.37 44.95 20.84
C SER A 47 -23.97 46.03 19.83
N SER A 48 -22.90 46.78 20.09
CA SER A 48 -22.27 47.70 19.13
C SER A 48 -21.28 46.95 18.22
N HIS A 49 -21.01 47.55 17.06
CA HIS A 49 -20.03 47.05 16.12
C HIS A 49 -18.79 47.96 16.10
N HIS A 50 -17.66 47.38 16.49
CA HIS A 50 -16.34 47.98 16.53
C HIS A 50 -15.37 47.07 15.76
N LEU A 51 -15.10 47.43 14.51
CA LEU A 51 -14.35 46.58 13.58
C LEU A 51 -12.92 46.28 14.04
N GLU A 52 -12.23 47.30 14.55
CA GLU A 52 -10.82 47.25 14.97
C GLU A 52 -10.64 46.90 16.46
N TYR A 53 -11.73 46.59 17.18
CA TYR A 53 -11.62 46.25 18.60
C TYR A 53 -10.86 44.94 18.78
N GLN A 54 -9.80 44.99 19.58
CA GLN A 54 -8.93 43.86 19.87
C GLN A 54 -9.54 43.01 21.00
N GLY A 55 -10.35 42.02 20.61
CA GLY A 55 -10.95 41.06 21.53
C GLY A 55 -9.91 40.19 22.24
N GLN A 56 -10.28 39.66 23.41
CA GLN A 56 -9.41 38.81 24.23
C GLN A 56 -9.74 37.34 24.06
N TYR A 57 -8.83 36.55 23.49
CA TYR A 57 -9.09 35.14 23.20
C TYR A 57 -8.17 34.23 24.00
N LEU A 58 -8.76 33.29 24.73
CA LEU A 58 -8.04 32.35 25.58
C LEU A 58 -8.17 30.95 24.99
N ARG A 59 -7.05 30.39 24.51
CA ARG A 59 -6.97 29.03 23.98
C ARG A 59 -6.63 28.06 25.12
N LEU A 60 -7.63 27.35 25.60
CA LEU A 60 -7.54 26.41 26.73
C LEU A 60 -7.97 25.01 26.30
N ILE A 61 -7.57 24.62 25.09
CA ILE A 61 -7.90 23.32 24.51
C ILE A 61 -7.09 22.19 25.16
N ASP A 62 -5.90 22.53 25.68
CA ASP A 62 -5.06 21.61 26.46
C ASP A 62 -5.63 21.42 27.87
N GLY A 63 -5.24 20.31 28.52
CA GLY A 63 -5.71 19.92 29.84
C GLY A 63 -6.77 18.81 29.81
N ASN A 64 -6.72 17.93 30.80
CA ASN A 64 -7.50 16.70 30.85
C ASN A 64 -8.70 16.74 31.80
N SER A 65 -8.89 17.85 32.51
CA SER A 65 -9.97 18.04 33.46
C SER A 65 -10.46 19.48 33.52
N GLU A 66 -11.66 19.67 34.06
CA GLU A 66 -12.23 20.96 34.41
C GLU A 66 -11.29 21.77 35.32
N THR A 67 -10.68 21.09 36.30
CA THR A 67 -9.75 21.71 37.26
C THR A 67 -8.50 22.27 36.56
N GLU A 68 -7.89 21.50 35.67
CA GLU A 68 -6.71 21.94 34.91
C GLU A 68 -7.04 23.14 34.02
N LYS A 69 -8.18 23.11 33.31
CA LYS A 69 -8.62 24.21 32.43
C LYS A 69 -8.96 25.46 33.22
N ALA A 70 -9.59 25.33 34.41
CA ALA A 70 -9.86 26.46 35.29
C ALA A 70 -8.57 27.10 35.83
N GLN A 71 -7.55 26.30 36.16
CA GLN A 71 -6.24 26.81 36.56
C GLN A 71 -5.53 27.51 35.40
N ALA A 72 -5.57 26.93 34.20
CA ALA A 72 -5.01 27.53 32.99
C ALA A 72 -5.69 28.87 32.66
N LEU A 73 -7.02 28.95 32.79
CA LEU A 73 -7.77 30.20 32.64
C LEU A 73 -7.29 31.28 33.62
N LYS A 74 -7.21 30.95 34.91
CA LYS A 74 -6.74 31.89 35.94
C LYS A 74 -5.30 32.35 35.68
N LYS A 75 -4.44 31.44 35.21
CA LYS A 75 -3.05 31.75 34.84
C LYS A 75 -2.99 32.70 33.64
N ALA A 76 -3.79 32.44 32.61
CA ALA A 76 -3.87 33.28 31.41
C ALA A 76 -4.31 34.71 31.70
N ILE A 77 -5.30 34.87 32.59
CA ILE A 77 -5.79 36.19 33.01
C ILE A 77 -4.73 36.95 33.80
N LYS A 78 -3.98 36.27 34.69
CA LYS A 78 -2.91 36.89 35.48
C LYS A 78 -1.67 37.22 34.66
N ASN A 79 -1.35 36.39 33.66
CA ASN A 79 -0.19 36.55 32.79
C ASN A 79 -0.59 36.36 31.32
N PRO A 80 -0.89 37.46 30.60
CA PRO A 80 -1.21 37.42 29.17
C PRO A 80 -0.09 36.85 28.28
N ASN A 81 1.14 36.75 28.78
CA ASN A 81 2.26 36.13 28.05
C ASN A 81 2.36 34.61 28.29
N CYS A 82 1.28 33.95 28.71
CA CYS A 82 1.24 32.49 29.00
C CYS A 82 1.35 31.58 27.76
N GLY A 83 1.36 32.14 26.55
CA GLY A 83 1.23 31.38 25.28
C GLY A 83 -0.19 30.93 24.95
N CYS A 84 -1.16 31.27 25.79
CA CYS A 84 -2.55 30.82 25.73
C CYS A 84 -3.56 31.98 25.60
N PHE A 85 -3.08 33.22 25.57
CA PHE A 85 -3.87 34.44 25.47
C PHE A 85 -3.50 35.18 24.17
N TYR A 86 -4.51 35.63 23.44
CA TYR A 86 -4.37 36.25 22.12
C TYR A 86 -5.26 37.47 22.00
N ARG A 87 -4.88 38.37 21.07
CA ARG A 87 -5.70 39.50 20.66
C ARG A 87 -5.92 39.45 19.15
N ALA A 88 -7.16 39.69 18.74
CA ALA A 88 -7.56 39.77 17.35
C ALA A 88 -8.84 40.60 17.21
N SER A 89 -9.02 41.19 16.05
CA SER A 89 -10.17 42.04 15.73
C SER A 89 -11.12 41.40 14.71
N ALA A 90 -12.27 42.03 14.48
CA ALA A 90 -13.19 41.57 13.45
C ALA A 90 -12.62 41.82 12.04
N SER A 91 -11.82 42.87 11.83
CA SER A 91 -11.08 43.09 10.58
C SER A 91 -10.09 41.94 10.31
N ASP A 92 -9.39 41.43 11.32
CA ASP A 92 -8.47 40.31 11.20
C ASP A 92 -9.15 39.02 10.68
N PHE A 93 -10.31 38.66 11.23
CA PHE A 93 -11.04 37.46 10.80
C PHE A 93 -11.63 37.58 9.40
N LYS A 94 -12.00 38.80 8.98
CA LYS A 94 -12.52 39.06 7.64
C LYS A 94 -11.49 38.83 6.53
N LYS A 95 -10.19 38.84 6.86
CA LYS A 95 -9.12 38.47 5.93
C LYS A 95 -9.14 36.98 5.57
N ILE A 96 -9.68 36.13 6.45
CA ILE A 96 -9.68 34.67 6.28
C ILE A 96 -10.97 34.23 5.56
N PRO A 97 -10.90 33.38 4.52
CA PRO A 97 -12.07 32.83 3.86
C PRO A 97 -13.07 32.21 4.84
N GLY A 98 -14.36 32.51 4.64
CA GLY A 98 -15.43 32.07 5.53
C GLY A 98 -15.42 32.75 6.92
N CYS A 99 -14.66 33.83 7.09
CA CYS A 99 -14.53 34.62 8.31
C CYS A 99 -14.25 33.73 9.55
N ALA A 100 -13.33 32.77 9.43
CA ALA A 100 -12.98 31.87 10.52
C ALA A 100 -12.36 32.67 11.68
N ILE A 101 -12.81 32.42 12.92
CA ILE A 101 -12.35 33.13 14.13
C ILE A 101 -11.02 32.53 14.62
N ALA A 102 -10.04 32.36 13.72
CA ALA A 102 -8.76 31.73 13.98
C ALA A 102 -7.78 32.71 14.68
N TYR A 103 -8.14 33.18 15.87
CA TYR A 103 -7.42 34.24 16.61
C TYR A 103 -5.96 33.94 16.97
N TRP A 104 -5.54 32.68 16.86
CA TRP A 104 -4.16 32.24 17.18
C TRP A 104 -3.20 32.32 16.00
N VAL A 105 -3.70 32.52 14.77
CA VAL A 105 -2.80 32.65 13.63
C VAL A 105 -2.14 34.03 13.67
N SER A 106 -0.92 34.13 13.13
CA SER A 106 -0.21 35.40 13.05
C SER A 106 -0.77 36.31 11.95
N ASP A 107 -0.36 37.58 11.96
CA ASP A 107 -0.66 38.52 10.89
C ASP A 107 -0.08 38.05 9.55
N ARG A 108 1.11 37.42 9.56
CA ARG A 108 1.72 36.85 8.35
C ARG A 108 0.82 35.80 7.70
N VAL A 109 0.22 34.92 8.50
CA VAL A 109 -0.77 33.95 8.00
C VAL A 109 -2.03 34.64 7.48
N ARG A 110 -2.57 35.64 8.18
CA ARG A 110 -3.75 36.38 7.70
C ARG A 110 -3.48 37.13 6.39
N ASP A 111 -2.36 37.82 6.31
CA ASP A 111 -1.99 38.65 5.17
C ASP A 111 -1.67 37.78 3.94
N SER A 112 -1.28 36.51 4.14
CA SER A 112 -1.13 35.55 3.04
C SER A 112 -2.43 35.35 2.24
N PHE A 113 -3.62 35.46 2.85
CA PHE A 113 -4.91 35.41 2.13
C PHE A 113 -5.22 36.66 1.30
N ILE A 114 -4.55 37.79 1.59
CA ILE A 114 -4.68 39.03 0.84
C ILE A 114 -3.66 39.07 -0.31
N GLN A 115 -2.43 38.67 -0.01
CA GLN A 115 -1.29 38.76 -0.93
C GLN A 115 -1.21 37.58 -1.91
N GLY A 116 -1.67 36.41 -1.49
CA GLY A 116 -1.58 35.17 -2.26
C GLY A 116 -2.74 34.96 -3.24
N ILE A 117 -2.48 34.10 -4.22
CA ILE A 117 -3.50 33.64 -5.17
C ILE A 117 -4.18 32.41 -4.56
N LEU A 118 -5.51 32.40 -4.46
CA LEU A 118 -6.22 31.23 -3.95
C LEU A 118 -6.12 30.08 -4.94
N ILE A 119 -5.99 28.84 -4.45
CA ILE A 119 -5.84 27.66 -5.32
C ILE A 119 -6.96 27.56 -6.36
N ARG A 120 -8.21 27.90 -6.01
CA ARG A 120 -9.35 27.91 -6.94
C ARG A 120 -9.17 28.80 -8.18
N ASP A 121 -8.34 29.83 -8.08
CA ASP A 121 -8.14 30.80 -9.15
C ASP A 121 -7.04 30.33 -10.12
N MET A 122 -6.12 29.48 -9.66
CA MET A 122 -5.00 28.94 -10.45
C MET A 122 -5.14 27.47 -10.86
N ALA A 123 -6.05 26.72 -10.23
CA ALA A 123 -6.23 25.29 -10.45
C ALA A 123 -7.70 24.86 -10.32
N ASP A 124 -8.08 23.79 -10.99
CA ASP A 124 -9.36 23.12 -10.78
C ASP A 124 -9.23 22.10 -9.65
N VAL A 125 -10.00 22.28 -8.59
CA VAL A 125 -10.04 21.36 -7.44
C VAL A 125 -11.35 20.59 -7.52
N SER A 126 -11.29 19.27 -7.62
CA SER A 126 -12.48 18.48 -7.95
C SER A 126 -12.54 17.15 -7.19
N GLU A 127 -13.75 16.75 -6.83
CA GLU A 127 -14.04 15.36 -6.49
C GLU A 127 -14.08 14.52 -7.77
N GLY A 128 -13.69 13.26 -7.66
CA GLY A 128 -13.70 12.32 -8.77
C GLY A 128 -14.96 11.47 -8.85
N ILE A 129 -14.75 10.24 -9.31
CA ILE A 129 -15.81 9.26 -9.52
C ILE A 129 -16.30 8.70 -8.18
N LYS A 130 -17.61 8.71 -7.98
CA LYS A 130 -18.30 7.91 -6.98
C LYS A 130 -18.90 6.71 -7.69
N THR A 131 -18.34 5.52 -7.49
CA THR A 131 -18.78 4.33 -8.21
C THR A 131 -20.20 3.87 -7.84
N GLY A 132 -20.65 4.17 -6.62
CA GLY A 132 -21.91 3.67 -6.06
C GLY A 132 -21.91 2.16 -5.73
N ASN A 133 -21.00 1.38 -6.32
CA ASN A 133 -20.79 -0.03 -6.06
C ASN A 133 -19.34 -0.44 -6.41
N ASN A 134 -18.43 -0.37 -5.42
CA ASN A 134 -17.02 -0.72 -5.62
C ASN A 134 -16.84 -2.18 -6.07
N GLU A 135 -17.62 -3.12 -5.53
CA GLU A 135 -17.50 -4.55 -5.87
C GLU A 135 -17.85 -4.83 -7.33
N LYS A 136 -18.71 -4.00 -7.95
CA LYS A 136 -19.06 -4.14 -9.37
C LYS A 136 -18.02 -3.51 -10.29
N PHE A 137 -17.50 -2.33 -9.93
CA PHE A 137 -16.72 -1.50 -10.86
C PHE A 137 -15.22 -1.46 -10.58
N LEU A 138 -14.75 -1.94 -9.43
CA LEU A 138 -13.34 -1.86 -9.06
C LEU A 138 -12.72 -3.24 -8.84
N ARG A 139 -11.46 -3.38 -9.24
CA ARG A 139 -10.60 -4.51 -8.91
C ARG A 139 -9.25 -4.00 -8.43
N PHE A 140 -8.51 -4.79 -7.66
CA PHE A 140 -7.07 -4.57 -7.60
C PHE A 140 -6.46 -4.93 -8.95
N TRP A 141 -5.41 -4.21 -9.32
CA TRP A 141 -4.77 -4.37 -10.63
C TRP A 141 -4.30 -5.80 -10.91
N TYR A 142 -3.92 -6.54 -9.86
CA TYR A 142 -3.44 -7.92 -9.95
C TYR A 142 -4.57 -8.96 -10.03
N GLU A 143 -5.85 -8.57 -9.91
CA GLU A 143 -6.96 -9.53 -10.03
C GLU A 143 -7.32 -9.83 -11.50
N VAL A 144 -6.97 -8.93 -12.42
CA VAL A 144 -7.37 -8.97 -13.83
C VAL A 144 -6.21 -9.37 -14.74
N SER A 145 -6.49 -9.72 -16.00
CA SER A 145 -5.47 -10.09 -17.00
C SER A 145 -4.53 -8.93 -17.36
N GLY A 146 -3.23 -9.19 -17.46
CA GLY A 146 -2.15 -8.22 -17.72
C GLY A 146 -1.91 -7.78 -19.17
N GLU A 147 -2.38 -8.50 -20.19
CA GLU A 147 -2.46 -8.12 -21.62
C GLU A 147 -3.62 -7.13 -21.84
N LYS A 148 -4.60 -7.17 -20.94
CA LYS A 148 -5.53 -6.06 -20.67
C LYS A 148 -4.93 -5.12 -19.60
N ARG A 149 -3.60 -4.91 -19.61
CA ARG A 149 -2.89 -3.96 -18.73
C ARG A 149 -3.71 -2.68 -18.73
N TYR A 150 -4.20 -2.35 -17.55
CA TYR A 150 -4.98 -1.16 -17.32
C TYR A 150 -4.32 0.02 -18.02
N ASN A 151 -5.09 0.70 -18.86
CA ASN A 151 -4.49 1.56 -19.86
C ASN A 151 -3.98 2.87 -19.22
N ASN A 152 -2.78 3.27 -19.64
CA ASN A 152 -2.17 4.56 -19.34
C ASN A 152 -2.28 5.53 -20.54
N ASP A 153 -3.13 5.32 -21.54
CA ASP A 153 -3.40 6.29 -22.60
C ASP A 153 -4.79 6.05 -23.22
N PRO A 154 -5.83 6.80 -22.82
CA PRO A 154 -7.21 6.60 -23.28
C PRO A 154 -7.39 6.88 -24.79
N THR A 155 -6.41 7.50 -25.46
CA THR A 155 -6.54 7.93 -26.87
C THR A 155 -6.15 6.86 -27.88
N LYS A 156 -5.40 5.82 -27.46
CA LYS A 156 -4.75 4.90 -28.39
C LYS A 156 -5.45 3.56 -28.61
N GLU A 157 -6.41 3.15 -27.78
CA GLU A 157 -6.97 1.78 -27.88
C GLU A 157 -8.48 1.67 -27.64
N VAL A 158 -9.17 1.10 -28.62
CA VAL A 158 -10.59 0.76 -28.62
C VAL A 158 -10.78 -0.63 -27.99
N ASN A 159 -11.84 -0.85 -27.18
CA ASN A 159 -12.24 -2.14 -26.57
C ASN A 159 -11.47 -2.65 -25.31
N LYS A 160 -10.87 -1.77 -24.49
CA LYS A 160 -10.33 -2.16 -23.16
C LYS A 160 -11.33 -1.84 -22.04
N LYS A 161 -11.36 -2.70 -21.01
CA LYS A 161 -12.31 -2.60 -19.87
C LYS A 161 -11.73 -1.91 -18.64
N TRP A 162 -10.50 -2.24 -18.24
CA TRP A 162 -9.90 -1.78 -16.99
C TRP A 162 -8.94 -0.60 -17.21
N PHE A 163 -9.03 0.43 -16.37
CA PHE A 163 -8.16 1.61 -16.37
C PHE A 163 -7.66 1.90 -14.96
N LEU A 164 -6.46 2.47 -14.82
CA LEU A 164 -5.92 2.80 -13.50
C LEU A 164 -6.84 3.76 -12.75
N TYR A 165 -6.99 3.50 -11.46
CA TYR A 165 -7.89 4.23 -10.59
C TYR A 165 -7.23 4.54 -9.25
N HIS A 166 -7.08 5.83 -8.94
CA HIS A 166 -6.63 6.28 -7.62
C HIS A 166 -7.83 6.33 -6.67
N LYS A 167 -7.75 5.58 -5.57
CA LYS A 167 -8.81 5.49 -4.55
C LYS A 167 -8.35 5.95 -3.15
N GLY A 168 -7.35 6.82 -3.10
CA GLY A 168 -6.72 7.21 -1.84
C GLY A 168 -5.85 6.06 -1.34
N GLY A 169 -6.07 5.59 -0.11
CA GLY A 169 -5.31 4.48 0.47
C GLY A 169 -4.56 4.89 1.74
N ASP A 170 -3.58 4.07 2.10
CA ASP A 170 -2.79 4.22 3.33
C ASP A 170 -2.02 5.54 3.35
N SER A 171 -1.60 5.97 4.54
CA SER A 171 -1.01 7.28 4.82
C SER A 171 0.36 7.46 4.14
N ARG A 172 0.39 7.83 2.85
CA ARG A 172 1.63 8.04 2.08
C ARG A 172 1.65 9.42 1.41
N ARG A 173 2.81 10.09 1.40
CA ARG A 173 3.05 11.36 0.70
C ARG A 173 3.77 11.16 -0.64
N TRP A 174 3.68 12.21 -1.46
CA TRP A 174 4.43 12.46 -2.69
C TRP A 174 4.11 11.57 -3.89
N TYR A 175 4.01 10.25 -3.74
CA TYR A 175 3.64 9.33 -4.83
C TYR A 175 3.16 7.98 -4.28
N GLY A 176 2.23 7.32 -4.97
CA GLY A 176 1.86 5.92 -4.68
C GLY A 176 0.35 5.70 -4.48
N ASN A 177 0.01 4.53 -3.91
CA ASN A 177 -1.36 4.02 -3.73
C ASN A 177 -2.15 3.83 -5.03
N ILE A 178 -1.46 3.58 -6.14
CA ILE A 178 -2.08 3.21 -7.41
C ILE A 178 -2.28 1.70 -7.40
N GLU A 179 -3.36 1.25 -6.76
CA GLU A 179 -3.63 -0.17 -6.52
C GLU A 179 -4.86 -0.70 -7.26
N PHE A 180 -5.78 0.20 -7.62
CA PHE A 180 -7.07 -0.16 -8.19
C PHE A 180 -7.11 0.08 -9.69
N VAL A 181 -8.00 -0.68 -10.32
CA VAL A 181 -8.49 -0.43 -11.67
C VAL A 181 -10.01 -0.28 -11.64
N ILE A 182 -10.54 0.54 -12.53
CA ILE A 182 -11.97 0.79 -12.70
C ILE A 182 -12.43 0.28 -14.06
N ASP A 183 -13.63 -0.30 -14.10
CA ASP A 183 -14.34 -0.61 -15.34
C ASP A 183 -14.74 0.70 -16.02
N TRP A 184 -13.97 1.06 -17.05
CA TRP A 184 -14.20 2.21 -17.93
C TRP A 184 -14.44 1.77 -19.37
N GLU A 185 -14.94 0.55 -19.56
CA GLU A 185 -15.26 0.01 -20.88
C GLU A 185 -16.24 0.92 -21.63
N ASN A 186 -15.98 1.13 -22.93
CA ASN A 186 -16.81 1.98 -23.80
C ASN A 186 -17.02 3.38 -23.19
N ASP A 187 -15.93 4.03 -22.78
CA ASP A 187 -15.92 5.31 -22.07
C ASP A 187 -16.82 5.29 -20.82
N GLY A 188 -16.70 4.23 -20.03
CA GLY A 188 -17.47 4.04 -18.80
C GLY A 188 -18.98 3.93 -19.02
N TYR A 189 -19.45 3.36 -20.14
CA TYR A 189 -20.88 3.22 -20.42
C TYR A 189 -21.65 2.59 -19.25
N ARG A 190 -21.11 1.50 -18.67
CA ARG A 190 -21.77 0.77 -17.56
C ARG A 190 -21.87 1.61 -16.29
N ILE A 191 -20.85 2.40 -15.97
CA ILE A 191 -20.84 3.23 -14.76
C ILE A 191 -21.68 4.48 -14.96
N LYS A 192 -21.63 5.12 -16.15
CA LYS A 192 -22.48 6.27 -16.52
C LYS A 192 -23.97 5.97 -16.44
N ASN A 193 -24.38 4.75 -16.78
CA ASN A 193 -25.78 4.30 -16.70
C ASN A 193 -26.17 3.68 -15.35
N SER A 194 -25.30 3.75 -14.33
CA SER A 194 -25.60 3.25 -12.98
C SER A 194 -26.26 4.33 -12.13
N SER A 195 -27.46 4.06 -11.60
CA SER A 195 -28.28 5.02 -10.84
C SER A 195 -27.62 5.58 -9.58
N ASN A 196 -26.68 4.84 -8.97
CA ASN A 196 -25.99 5.24 -7.74
C ASN A 196 -24.60 5.84 -7.98
N SER A 197 -24.18 5.98 -9.24
CA SER A 197 -22.89 6.57 -9.58
C SER A 197 -22.95 8.09 -9.58
N GLY A 198 -21.80 8.74 -9.31
CA GLY A 198 -21.62 10.18 -9.45
C GLY A 198 -20.33 10.44 -10.22
N LEU A 199 -20.41 11.18 -11.33
CA LEU A 199 -19.26 11.45 -12.21
C LEU A 199 -18.93 12.93 -12.19
N GLN A 200 -18.17 13.34 -11.17
CA GLN A 200 -17.63 14.70 -11.03
C GLN A 200 -16.24 14.80 -11.66
N GLY A 201 -15.79 16.01 -11.96
CA GLY A 201 -14.42 16.24 -12.45
C GLY A 201 -14.13 15.70 -13.85
N LYS A 202 -15.15 15.43 -14.69
CA LYS A 202 -15.01 14.79 -16.02
C LYS A 202 -13.94 15.44 -16.92
N LYS A 203 -13.82 16.77 -16.88
CA LYS A 203 -12.83 17.53 -17.66
C LYS A 203 -11.36 17.25 -17.26
N ASN A 204 -11.14 16.63 -16.09
CA ASN A 204 -9.81 16.32 -15.56
C ASN A 204 -9.50 14.82 -15.59
N TYR A 205 -10.38 13.99 -16.12
CA TYR A 205 -10.10 12.56 -16.24
C TYR A 205 -8.84 12.37 -17.08
N PHE A 206 -7.95 11.49 -16.62
CA PHE A 206 -6.68 11.17 -17.27
C PHE A 206 -5.63 12.32 -17.29
N ASN A 207 -5.89 13.46 -16.66
CA ASN A 207 -4.89 14.53 -16.54
C ASN A 207 -3.96 14.29 -15.34
N SER A 208 -2.74 14.81 -15.44
CA SER A 208 -1.82 14.89 -14.30
C SER A 208 -2.31 15.88 -13.25
N GLY A 209 -2.06 15.60 -11.97
CA GLY A 209 -2.51 16.47 -10.89
C GLY A 209 -1.90 16.13 -9.53
N ILE A 210 -2.55 16.60 -8.47
CA ILE A 210 -2.18 16.35 -7.07
C ILE A 210 -3.41 15.77 -6.38
N THR A 211 -3.30 14.57 -5.80
CA THR A 211 -4.41 13.88 -5.12
C THR A 211 -4.15 13.71 -3.64
N TRP A 212 -5.19 13.65 -2.82
CA TRP A 212 -5.11 13.37 -1.39
C TRP A 212 -6.23 12.45 -0.93
N SER A 213 -6.09 11.83 0.23
CA SER A 213 -7.18 11.06 0.84
C SER A 213 -8.14 12.01 1.55
N LYS A 214 -9.43 12.01 1.17
CA LYS A 214 -10.45 12.93 1.73
C LYS A 214 -10.56 12.83 3.25
N ILE A 215 -10.41 11.62 3.79
CA ILE A 215 -10.40 11.35 5.23
C ILE A 215 -9.02 10.85 5.61
N SER A 216 -8.39 11.47 6.62
CA SER A 216 -7.12 11.03 7.17
C SER A 216 -7.09 11.26 8.67
N SER A 217 -6.74 10.22 9.43
CA SER A 217 -6.65 10.26 10.90
C SER A 217 -5.28 10.71 11.41
N THR A 218 -4.29 10.85 10.53
CA THR A 218 -2.90 11.13 10.91
C THR A 218 -2.49 12.55 10.54
N TYR A 219 -2.52 12.91 9.26
CA TYR A 219 -2.16 14.23 8.74
C TYR A 219 -2.63 14.41 7.28
N PHE A 220 -2.58 15.63 6.76
CA PHE A 220 -2.87 15.94 5.36
C PHE A 220 -1.72 15.48 4.45
N GLY A 221 -1.90 14.35 3.76
CA GLY A 221 -0.91 13.78 2.85
C GLY A 221 -1.35 13.89 1.39
N VAL A 222 -0.59 14.63 0.59
CA VAL A 222 -0.81 14.77 -0.86
C VAL A 222 0.19 13.94 -1.66
N ARG A 223 -0.21 13.54 -2.86
CA ARG A 223 0.59 12.73 -3.80
C ARG A 223 0.45 13.27 -5.21
N TYR A 224 1.51 13.16 -5.99
CA TYR A 224 1.47 13.33 -7.44
C TYR A 224 0.54 12.28 -8.06
N LEU A 225 -0.43 12.72 -8.85
CA LEU A 225 -1.30 11.90 -9.68
C LEU A 225 -0.77 11.93 -11.12
N PRO A 226 -0.20 10.83 -11.65
CA PRO A 226 0.22 10.74 -13.04
C PRO A 226 -0.93 10.93 -14.03
N GLU A 227 -0.58 11.29 -15.26
CA GLU A 227 -1.49 11.22 -16.39
C GLU A 227 -2.06 9.80 -16.56
N ASN A 228 -3.23 9.75 -17.18
CA ASN A 228 -3.92 8.54 -17.58
C ASN A 228 -4.41 7.65 -16.42
N ILE A 229 -4.64 8.28 -15.26
CA ILE A 229 -5.23 7.66 -14.09
C ILE A 229 -6.54 8.38 -13.75
N LEU A 230 -7.63 7.62 -13.58
CA LEU A 230 -8.90 8.13 -13.07
C LEU A 230 -8.84 8.25 -11.54
N PHE A 231 -9.65 9.13 -10.94
CA PHE A 231 -9.59 9.40 -9.50
C PHE A 231 -10.97 9.28 -8.83
N ASP A 232 -10.98 8.85 -7.56
CA ASP A 232 -12.18 8.60 -6.76
C ASP A 232 -12.68 9.85 -6.03
N SER A 233 -13.96 9.89 -5.71
CA SER A 233 -14.55 10.90 -4.81
C SER A 233 -13.96 10.88 -3.39
N GLY A 234 -13.44 9.73 -2.92
CA GLY A 234 -12.66 9.59 -1.69
C GLY A 234 -11.20 10.01 -1.83
N SER A 235 -10.74 10.28 -3.05
CA SER A 235 -9.43 10.87 -3.34
C SER A 235 -9.53 12.06 -4.30
N PRO A 236 -10.08 13.20 -3.83
CA PRO A 236 -10.17 14.41 -4.64
C PRO A 236 -8.78 14.86 -5.11
N SER A 237 -8.78 15.69 -6.14
CA SER A 237 -7.55 16.10 -6.82
C SER A 237 -7.57 17.56 -7.25
N VAL A 238 -6.38 18.13 -7.37
CA VAL A 238 -6.09 19.47 -7.91
C VAL A 238 -5.41 19.33 -9.28
N PHE A 239 -5.89 20.09 -10.26
CA PHE A 239 -5.38 20.13 -11.63
C PHE A 239 -5.01 21.57 -11.98
N VAL A 240 -3.71 21.85 -12.10
CA VAL A 240 -3.22 23.22 -12.37
C VAL A 240 -3.55 23.65 -13.80
N LYS A 241 -3.86 24.94 -13.98
CA LYS A 241 -4.08 25.51 -15.32
C LYS A 241 -2.76 25.69 -16.07
N ASP A 242 -1.70 26.06 -15.35
CA ASP A 242 -0.32 26.13 -15.86
C ASP A 242 0.48 24.92 -15.33
N PRO A 243 0.94 24.00 -16.21
CA PRO A 243 1.75 22.85 -15.83
C PRO A 243 3.03 23.20 -15.05
N SER A 244 3.57 24.41 -15.23
CA SER A 244 4.78 24.86 -14.50
C SER A 244 4.55 24.93 -12.98
N LEU A 245 3.29 25.12 -12.56
CA LEU A 245 2.89 25.27 -11.16
C LEU A 245 2.59 23.95 -10.46
N LEU A 246 2.59 22.82 -11.17
CA LEU A 246 2.24 21.52 -10.60
C LEU A 246 3.16 21.12 -9.45
N LYS A 247 4.48 21.26 -9.65
CA LYS A 247 5.49 20.86 -8.66
C LYS A 247 5.59 21.86 -7.51
N PRO A 248 5.62 23.19 -7.72
CA PRO A 248 5.56 24.16 -6.62
C PRO A 248 4.29 24.00 -5.79
N LEU A 249 3.13 23.77 -6.43
CA LEU A 249 1.88 23.55 -5.70
C LEU A 249 1.90 22.25 -4.89
N LEU A 250 2.48 21.17 -5.43
CA LEU A 250 2.69 19.93 -4.68
C LEU A 250 3.58 20.16 -3.45
N GLY A 251 4.67 20.92 -3.61
CA GLY A 251 5.54 21.30 -2.50
C GLY A 251 4.83 22.11 -1.43
N PHE A 252 4.03 23.10 -1.85
CA PHE A 252 3.24 23.93 -0.95
C PHE A 252 2.26 23.07 -0.14
N LEU A 253 1.46 22.25 -0.81
CA LEU A 253 0.45 21.40 -0.18
C LEU A 253 1.04 20.37 0.78
N SER A 254 2.28 19.93 0.55
CA SER A 254 3.02 19.02 1.43
C SER A 254 3.78 19.72 2.57
N SER A 255 3.81 21.05 2.62
CA SER A 255 4.61 21.81 3.59
C SER A 255 3.94 21.97 4.96
N LYS A 256 4.75 22.27 5.98
CA LYS A 256 4.25 22.67 7.31
C LYS A 256 3.38 23.93 7.28
N VAL A 257 3.59 24.83 6.31
CA VAL A 257 2.76 26.03 6.11
C VAL A 257 1.33 25.63 5.78
N THR A 258 1.13 24.71 4.83
CA THR A 258 -0.22 24.20 4.52
C THR A 258 -0.86 23.54 5.74
N THR A 259 -0.10 22.78 6.51
CA THR A 259 -0.60 22.15 7.75
C THR A 259 -1.09 23.20 8.75
N LEU A 260 -0.33 24.28 8.95
CA LEU A 260 -0.72 25.41 9.82
C LEU A 260 -2.00 26.09 9.33
N ILE A 261 -2.09 26.41 8.03
CA ILE A 261 -3.25 27.10 7.44
C ILE A 261 -4.50 26.21 7.45
N LEU A 262 -4.36 24.92 7.13
CA LEU A 262 -5.47 23.96 7.21
C LEU A 262 -5.94 23.78 8.65
N GLY A 263 -5.04 23.76 9.64
CA GLY A 263 -5.42 23.72 11.05
C GLY A 263 -6.26 24.93 11.49
N ALA A 264 -6.07 26.08 10.85
CA ALA A 264 -6.86 27.29 11.09
C ALA A 264 -8.23 27.31 10.40
N THR A 265 -8.31 26.76 9.19
CA THR A 265 -9.50 26.86 8.32
C THR A 265 -10.38 25.60 8.33
N ASN A 266 -9.79 24.44 8.64
CA ASN A 266 -10.46 23.15 8.73
C ASN A 266 -9.80 22.25 9.79
N PRO A 267 -10.17 22.40 11.08
CA PRO A 267 -9.59 21.61 12.17
C PRO A 267 -10.12 20.15 12.21
N THR A 268 -10.76 19.65 11.14
CA THR A 268 -11.34 18.31 11.09
C THR A 268 -10.47 17.34 10.29
N LEU A 269 -10.68 16.04 10.48
CA LEU A 269 -10.01 14.97 9.73
C LEU A 269 -10.50 14.82 8.26
N ASN A 270 -11.44 15.66 7.82
CA ASN A 270 -12.07 15.60 6.51
C ASN A 270 -11.62 16.77 5.63
N PHE A 271 -10.66 16.52 4.75
CA PHE A 271 -10.08 17.50 3.82
C PHE A 271 -10.93 17.60 2.55
N GLN A 272 -11.89 18.52 2.55
CA GLN A 272 -12.82 18.71 1.43
C GLN A 272 -12.20 19.60 0.34
N VAL A 273 -12.71 19.46 -0.88
CA VAL A 273 -12.34 20.30 -2.04
C VAL A 273 -12.34 21.79 -1.68
N GLY A 274 -13.41 22.27 -1.03
CA GLY A 274 -13.54 23.68 -0.66
C GLY A 274 -12.45 24.17 0.30
N ASN A 275 -11.91 23.30 1.18
CA ASN A 275 -10.82 23.68 2.08
C ASN A 275 -9.54 23.95 1.29
N ILE A 276 -9.20 23.01 0.39
CA ILE A 276 -7.98 23.10 -0.41
C ILE A 276 -8.10 24.24 -1.44
N SER A 277 -9.26 24.39 -2.07
CA SER A 277 -9.58 25.51 -2.97
C SER A 277 -9.36 26.89 -2.36
N SER A 278 -9.49 27.02 -1.04
CA SER A 278 -9.38 28.28 -0.31
C SER A 278 -7.98 28.58 0.22
N LEU A 279 -7.01 27.68 0.06
CA LEU A 279 -5.66 27.94 0.52
C LEU A 279 -5.00 29.05 -0.32
N PRO A 280 -4.31 30.00 0.32
CA PRO A 280 -3.55 31.02 -0.39
C PRO A 280 -2.22 30.45 -0.81
N TYR A 281 -1.83 30.64 -2.07
CA TYR A 281 -0.51 30.32 -2.59
C TYR A 281 0.28 31.62 -2.78
N LEU A 282 1.38 31.76 -2.05
CA LEU A 282 2.38 32.80 -2.29
C LEU A 282 3.42 32.31 -3.30
N ALA A 283 3.78 33.17 -4.25
CA ALA A 283 4.85 32.89 -5.19
C ALA A 283 6.19 32.75 -4.45
N ILE A 284 6.96 31.72 -4.82
CA ILE A 284 8.29 31.46 -4.27
C ILE A 284 9.37 32.10 -5.15
N THR A 285 10.43 32.63 -4.52
CA THR A 285 11.49 33.37 -5.23
C THR A 285 12.35 32.47 -6.13
N ASN A 286 12.60 31.22 -5.73
CA ASN A 286 13.43 30.27 -6.49
C ASN A 286 12.65 29.02 -6.89
N ILE A 287 11.84 29.15 -7.94
CA ILE A 287 10.99 28.08 -8.47
C ILE A 287 11.81 26.90 -9.03
N GLU A 288 13.01 27.14 -9.56
CA GLU A 288 13.87 26.10 -10.11
C GLU A 288 14.42 25.16 -9.03
N THR A 289 14.85 25.73 -7.89
CA THR A 289 15.28 24.94 -6.73
C THR A 289 14.12 24.12 -6.17
N ALA A 290 12.94 24.73 -5.99
CA ALA A 290 11.75 24.00 -5.55
C ALA A 290 11.40 22.85 -6.51
N ASN A 291 11.39 23.11 -7.82
CA ASN A 291 11.15 22.08 -8.83
C ASN A 291 12.18 20.94 -8.74
N THR A 292 13.45 21.26 -8.51
CA THR A 292 14.52 20.26 -8.36
C THR A 292 14.31 19.39 -7.14
N VAL A 293 13.98 19.99 -5.99
CA VAL A 293 13.68 19.28 -4.74
C VAL A 293 12.48 18.35 -4.93
N ILE A 294 11.38 18.87 -5.48
CA ILE A 294 10.15 18.09 -5.71
C ILE A 294 10.36 16.94 -6.71
N ASN A 295 11.16 17.16 -7.76
CA ASN A 295 11.49 16.09 -8.72
C ASN A 295 12.22 14.93 -8.03
N LYS A 296 13.22 15.23 -7.20
CA LYS A 296 13.96 14.20 -6.45
C LYS A 296 13.05 13.46 -5.48
N ILE A 297 12.21 14.19 -4.75
CA ILE A 297 11.21 13.60 -3.84
C ILE A 297 10.27 12.63 -4.57
N ILE A 298 9.69 13.04 -5.71
CA ILE A 298 8.81 12.16 -6.51
C ILE A 298 9.60 10.96 -7.02
N SER A 299 10.86 11.14 -7.45
CA SER A 299 11.71 10.06 -7.94
C SER A 299 11.97 9.00 -6.86
N ILE A 300 12.42 9.41 -5.67
CA ILE A 300 12.70 8.52 -4.53
C ILE A 300 11.43 7.77 -4.11
N THR A 301 10.32 8.49 -3.94
CA THR A 301 9.05 7.90 -3.48
C THR A 301 8.39 7.00 -4.54
N LYS A 302 8.62 7.26 -5.84
CA LYS A 302 8.23 6.37 -6.93
C LYS A 302 9.08 5.12 -7.00
N TYR A 303 10.39 5.23 -6.81
CA TYR A 303 11.30 4.10 -6.74
C TYR A 303 10.95 3.18 -5.56
N ASP A 304 10.76 3.74 -4.36
CA ASP A 304 10.32 3.00 -3.18
C ASP A 304 8.98 2.29 -3.44
N TRP A 305 7.96 3.00 -3.96
CA TRP A 305 6.65 2.39 -4.26
C TRP A 305 6.76 1.20 -5.25
N ASN A 306 7.55 1.37 -6.30
CA ASN A 306 7.72 0.36 -7.35
C ASN A 306 8.64 -0.81 -6.95
N SER A 307 9.28 -0.76 -5.79
CA SER A 307 10.12 -1.83 -5.27
C SER A 307 9.33 -2.98 -4.63
N TYR A 308 8.01 -2.85 -4.50
CA TYR A 308 7.15 -3.85 -3.86
C TYR A 308 6.15 -4.46 -4.85
N GLU A 309 5.91 -5.77 -4.73
CA GLU A 309 5.06 -6.57 -5.64
C GLU A 309 3.60 -6.10 -5.76
N THR A 310 3.14 -5.27 -4.82
CA THR A 310 1.80 -4.66 -4.83
C THR A 310 1.72 -3.45 -5.76
N SER A 311 2.84 -2.93 -6.27
CA SER A 311 2.86 -1.91 -7.31
C SER A 311 2.64 -2.53 -8.68
N CYS A 312 1.78 -1.87 -9.46
CA CYS A 312 1.52 -2.17 -10.87
C CYS A 312 2.77 -2.09 -11.76
N ASN A 313 3.82 -1.40 -11.30
CA ASN A 313 5.08 -1.20 -12.00
C ASN A 313 6.25 -1.97 -11.37
N PHE A 314 5.98 -2.92 -10.48
CA PHE A 314 7.04 -3.78 -9.93
C PHE A 314 7.68 -4.62 -11.03
N THR A 315 9.01 -4.54 -11.12
CA THR A 315 9.79 -5.24 -12.14
C THR A 315 10.55 -6.44 -11.61
N ASN A 316 11.21 -6.29 -10.46
CA ASN A 316 12.08 -7.29 -9.87
C ASN A 316 12.35 -6.91 -8.42
N LEU A 317 12.78 -7.90 -7.62
CA LEU A 317 13.11 -7.68 -6.23
C LEU A 317 14.44 -6.92 -6.11
N THR A 318 14.44 -5.81 -5.38
CA THR A 318 15.63 -4.97 -5.14
C THR A 318 16.76 -5.73 -4.45
N LEU A 319 16.44 -6.70 -3.59
CA LEU A 319 17.43 -7.58 -2.96
C LEU A 319 18.25 -8.41 -3.96
N LEU A 320 17.73 -8.65 -5.17
CA LEU A 320 18.42 -9.41 -6.22
C LEU A 320 18.98 -8.54 -7.35
N SER A 321 18.94 -7.22 -7.20
CA SER A 321 19.41 -6.30 -8.24
C SER A 321 20.19 -5.15 -7.67
N ASP A 322 21.27 -4.79 -8.36
CA ASP A 322 21.97 -3.55 -8.07
C ASP A 322 21.12 -2.36 -8.58
N PRO A 323 20.63 -1.47 -7.69
CA PRO A 323 19.83 -0.30 -8.09
C PRO A 323 20.55 0.60 -9.09
N LYS A 324 21.89 0.58 -9.09
CA LYS A 324 22.73 1.45 -9.91
C LYS A 324 23.05 0.86 -11.28
N LYS A 325 22.62 -0.38 -11.57
CA LYS A 325 22.90 -1.07 -12.84
C LYS A 325 21.62 -1.25 -13.66
N GLU A 326 21.62 -0.70 -14.87
CA GLU A 326 20.53 -0.90 -15.83
C GLU A 326 20.48 -2.33 -16.37
N LYS A 327 21.65 -2.97 -16.50
CA LYS A 327 21.78 -4.35 -16.98
C LYS A 327 21.11 -5.34 -16.04
N LEU A 328 20.63 -6.43 -16.63
CA LEU A 328 20.07 -7.56 -15.87
C LEU A 328 21.15 -8.18 -14.97
N THR A 329 20.78 -8.54 -13.75
CA THR A 329 21.67 -9.27 -12.84
C THR A 329 22.04 -10.62 -13.45
N THR A 330 23.33 -10.96 -13.44
CA THR A 330 23.82 -12.30 -13.74
C THR A 330 23.88 -13.10 -12.44
N TYR A 331 23.39 -14.34 -12.48
CA TYR A 331 23.39 -15.24 -11.32
C TYR A 331 24.39 -16.39 -11.54
N PRO A 332 24.94 -16.99 -10.45
CA PRO A 332 24.71 -16.62 -9.05
C PRO A 332 25.34 -15.28 -8.67
N LEU A 333 24.78 -14.62 -7.64
CA LEU A 333 25.39 -13.44 -7.03
C LEU A 333 26.69 -13.85 -6.32
N PRO A 334 27.76 -13.05 -6.41
CA PRO A 334 29.07 -13.40 -5.84
C PRO A 334 29.16 -13.19 -4.31
N THR A 335 28.09 -12.73 -3.67
CA THR A 335 28.04 -12.32 -2.26
C THR A 335 27.02 -13.15 -1.49
N LEU A 336 27.16 -13.23 -0.16
CA LEU A 336 26.14 -13.82 0.70
C LEU A 336 24.84 -13.00 0.66
N LEU A 337 23.71 -13.65 0.96
CA LEU A 337 22.42 -12.98 1.11
C LEU A 337 22.46 -11.92 2.21
N ALA A 338 23.11 -12.21 3.34
CA ALA A 338 23.31 -11.27 4.44
C ALA A 338 24.07 -10.00 3.99
N GLU A 339 25.13 -10.15 3.21
CA GLU A 339 25.88 -9.01 2.67
C GLU A 339 25.06 -8.19 1.68
N THR A 340 24.23 -8.88 0.87
CA THR A 340 23.35 -8.26 -0.10
C THR A 340 22.25 -7.45 0.60
N TYR A 341 21.69 -8.00 1.67
CA TYR A 341 20.76 -7.29 2.55
C TYR A 341 21.43 -6.08 3.20
N ASN A 342 22.63 -6.21 3.77
CA ASN A 342 23.33 -5.10 4.41
C ASN A 342 23.61 -3.94 3.44
N LYS A 343 23.98 -4.24 2.18
CA LYS A 343 24.14 -3.23 1.13
C LYS A 343 22.82 -2.52 0.79
N LEU A 344 21.73 -3.27 0.69
CA LEU A 344 20.40 -2.73 0.43
C LEU A 344 19.92 -1.86 1.61
N HIS A 345 20.14 -2.32 2.83
CA HIS A 345 19.81 -1.61 4.07
C HIS A 345 20.56 -0.28 4.17
N GLN A 346 21.87 -0.29 3.92
CA GLN A 346 22.67 0.94 3.85
C GLN A 346 22.11 1.91 2.80
N HIS A 347 21.75 1.40 1.61
CA HIS A 347 21.15 2.23 0.58
C HIS A 347 19.81 2.84 1.04
N TRP A 348 18.97 2.08 1.75
CA TRP A 348 17.74 2.61 2.33
C TRP A 348 17.99 3.70 3.36
N GLN A 349 18.99 3.54 4.24
CA GLN A 349 19.37 4.59 5.21
C GLN A 349 19.80 5.89 4.50
N GLU A 350 20.60 5.78 3.43
CA GLU A 350 20.99 6.91 2.58
C GLU A 350 19.77 7.58 1.95
N MET A 351 18.85 6.79 1.36
CA MET A 351 17.61 7.29 0.77
C MET A 351 16.71 8.00 1.79
N ILE A 352 16.58 7.46 3.00
CA ILE A 352 15.74 8.05 4.07
C ILE A 352 16.34 9.38 4.51
N SER A 353 17.67 9.45 4.69
CA SER A 353 18.36 10.69 5.04
C SER A 353 18.26 11.74 3.93
N GLU A 354 18.40 11.34 2.66
CA GLU A 354 18.19 12.25 1.53
C GLU A 354 16.75 12.76 1.48
N MET A 355 15.77 11.87 1.64
CA MET A 355 14.35 12.23 1.68
C MET A 355 14.05 13.23 2.80
N GLN A 356 14.60 13.02 4.01
CA GLN A 356 14.45 13.94 5.13
C GLN A 356 14.97 15.34 4.78
N LYS A 357 16.19 15.45 4.26
CA LYS A 357 16.78 16.73 3.84
C LYS A 357 15.95 17.42 2.77
N LEU A 358 15.41 16.67 1.81
CA LEU A 358 14.57 17.22 0.74
C LEU A 358 13.24 17.74 1.27
N GLU A 359 12.60 17.05 2.21
CA GLU A 359 11.37 17.53 2.83
C GLU A 359 11.60 18.75 3.75
N GLU A 360 12.71 18.77 4.49
CA GLU A 360 13.14 19.92 5.28
C GLU A 360 13.42 21.13 4.39
N GLU A 361 14.08 20.93 3.25
CA GLU A 361 14.30 21.99 2.27
C GLU A 361 12.99 22.49 1.65
N ASN A 362 12.06 21.59 1.32
CA ASN A 362 10.72 21.99 0.89
C ASN A 362 10.02 22.84 1.96
N ASN A 363 10.07 22.42 3.23
CA ASN A 363 9.53 23.21 4.33
C ASN A 363 10.20 24.57 4.43
N ARG A 364 11.54 24.64 4.35
CA ARG A 364 12.30 25.90 4.40
C ARG A 364 11.86 26.88 3.33
N ILE A 365 11.73 26.43 2.08
CA ILE A 365 11.29 27.24 0.93
C ILE A 365 9.93 27.91 1.21
N PHE A 366 8.96 27.15 1.71
CA PHE A 366 7.62 27.69 1.97
C PHE A 366 7.55 28.48 3.28
N ILE A 367 8.28 28.10 4.32
CA ILE A 367 8.38 28.89 5.55
C ILE A 367 8.94 30.28 5.22
N GLU A 368 9.98 30.35 4.37
CA GLU A 368 10.59 31.61 3.94
C GLU A 368 9.63 32.46 3.11
N ALA A 369 8.93 31.86 2.14
CA ALA A 369 7.99 32.57 1.27
C ALA A 369 6.80 33.21 2.04
N TYR A 370 6.43 32.63 3.19
CA TYR A 370 5.36 33.15 4.05
C TYR A 370 5.90 33.99 5.22
N GLY A 371 7.23 34.11 5.35
CA GLY A 371 7.88 34.77 6.46
C GLY A 371 7.63 34.08 7.80
N LEU A 372 7.45 32.77 7.89
CA LEU A 372 7.04 32.08 9.13
C LEU A 372 8.22 31.51 9.94
N GLN A 373 9.45 32.00 9.74
CA GLN A 373 10.67 31.46 10.38
C GLN A 373 10.63 31.53 11.92
N ASP A 374 9.91 32.52 12.47
CA ASP A 374 9.76 32.69 13.92
C ASP A 374 8.69 31.74 14.52
N GLU A 375 7.88 31.09 13.68
CA GLU A 375 6.73 30.26 14.08
C GLU A 375 6.91 28.78 13.76
N LEU A 376 7.67 28.46 12.71
CA LEU A 376 7.84 27.10 12.18
C LEU A 376 9.31 26.77 11.96
N THR A 377 9.70 25.55 12.33
CA THR A 377 10.99 24.96 11.95
C THR A 377 10.84 24.03 10.75
N PRO A 378 11.85 23.92 9.86
CA PRO A 378 11.78 23.05 8.70
C PRO A 378 11.84 21.56 9.04
N ASP A 379 12.35 21.20 10.23
CA ASP A 379 12.73 19.85 10.66
C ASP A 379 11.64 18.80 10.43
N VAL A 380 12.03 17.62 9.94
CA VAL A 380 11.09 16.51 9.70
C VAL A 380 11.49 15.33 10.56
N LEU A 381 10.54 14.74 11.29
CA LEU A 381 10.83 13.58 12.13
C LEU A 381 10.98 12.31 11.28
N PRO A 382 11.84 11.34 11.66
CA PRO A 382 12.01 10.09 10.91
C PRO A 382 10.69 9.34 10.65
N LYS A 383 9.74 9.38 11.61
CA LYS A 383 8.41 8.74 11.49
C LYS A 383 7.46 9.41 10.48
N GLU A 384 7.79 10.61 9.99
CA GLU A 384 7.00 11.35 9.01
C GLU A 384 7.44 10.99 7.57
N ILE A 385 8.64 10.46 7.38
CA ILE A 385 9.17 10.06 6.08
C ILE A 385 8.48 8.78 5.59
N THR A 386 7.57 8.93 4.62
CA THR A 386 6.67 7.84 4.20
C THR A 386 7.23 6.92 3.12
N LEU A 387 8.49 6.51 3.26
CA LEU A 387 9.08 5.46 2.43
C LEU A 387 8.79 4.11 3.07
N THR A 388 8.38 3.12 2.28
CA THR A 388 8.08 1.77 2.80
C THR A 388 9.34 1.11 3.37
N CYS A 389 10.53 1.44 2.84
CA CYS A 389 11.80 0.98 3.41
C CYS A 389 12.14 1.63 4.77
N ASN A 390 11.45 2.69 5.19
CA ASN A 390 11.68 3.34 6.49
C ASN A 390 10.94 2.59 7.60
N PRO A 391 11.66 1.92 8.52
CA PRO A 391 11.02 1.10 9.53
C PRO A 391 10.22 1.93 10.57
N HIS A 392 10.59 3.20 10.83
CA HIS A 392 9.82 4.10 11.71
C HIS A 392 8.45 4.49 11.15
N TYR A 393 8.28 4.41 9.83
CA TYR A 393 7.02 4.67 9.15
C TYR A 393 6.24 3.38 8.91
N ARG A 394 6.92 2.32 8.44
CA ARG A 394 6.30 1.03 8.11
C ARG A 394 5.76 0.32 9.35
N TYR A 395 6.45 0.43 10.47
CA TYR A 395 6.08 -0.22 11.73
C TYR A 395 5.72 0.80 12.81
N ASN A 396 5.06 0.33 13.86
CA ASN A 396 4.53 1.16 14.95
C ASN A 396 5.56 2.17 15.51
N ARG A 397 5.14 3.42 15.70
CA ARG A 397 6.00 4.59 15.97
C ARG A 397 6.70 4.57 17.34
N ASP A 398 6.32 3.66 18.22
CA ASP A 398 6.78 3.63 19.62
C ASP A 398 7.68 2.41 19.94
N LYS A 399 8.10 1.64 18.92
CA LYS A 399 9.00 0.49 19.11
C LYS A 399 10.48 0.93 19.19
N HIS A 400 11.30 0.14 19.87
CA HIS A 400 12.75 0.36 19.93
C HIS A 400 13.42 0.10 18.57
N GLN A 401 14.55 0.77 18.29
CA GLN A 401 15.26 0.69 17.01
C GLN A 401 15.56 -0.76 16.60
N GLU A 402 16.11 -1.56 17.50
CA GLU A 402 16.49 -2.95 17.20
C GLU A 402 15.28 -3.81 16.78
N GLU A 403 14.12 -3.62 17.43
CA GLU A 403 12.89 -4.31 17.06
C GLU A 403 12.41 -3.89 15.67
N LEU A 404 12.52 -2.60 15.34
CA LEU A 404 12.17 -2.05 14.04
C LEU A 404 13.04 -2.63 12.91
N GLU A 405 14.35 -2.75 13.14
CA GLU A 405 15.28 -3.35 12.17
C GLU A 405 15.02 -4.85 11.98
N ASN A 406 14.78 -5.59 13.06
CA ASN A 406 14.46 -7.01 12.98
C ASN A 406 13.15 -7.27 12.20
N LEU A 407 12.14 -6.41 12.37
CA LEU A 407 10.90 -6.48 11.59
C LEU A 407 11.13 -6.18 10.11
N LEU A 408 11.98 -5.19 9.79
CA LEU A 408 12.32 -4.85 8.42
C LEU A 408 13.06 -5.99 7.72
N LEU A 409 14.03 -6.61 8.40
CA LEU A 409 14.75 -7.80 7.91
C LEU A 409 13.77 -8.95 7.65
N ALA A 410 12.94 -9.29 8.64
CA ALA A 410 11.96 -10.37 8.52
C ALA A 410 11.01 -10.16 7.34
N ASP A 411 10.44 -8.96 7.18
CA ASP A 411 9.56 -8.64 6.06
C ASP A 411 10.30 -8.66 4.70
N THR A 412 11.54 -8.20 4.65
CA THR A 412 12.37 -8.25 3.43
C THR A 412 12.62 -9.70 2.99
N ILE A 413 12.90 -10.60 3.94
CA ILE A 413 13.06 -12.04 3.65
C ILE A 413 11.73 -12.67 3.23
N LYS A 414 10.61 -12.28 3.83
CA LYS A 414 9.27 -12.72 3.38
C LYS A 414 8.95 -12.23 1.97
N GLU A 415 9.38 -11.02 1.60
CA GLU A 415 9.30 -10.48 0.25
C GLU A 415 10.17 -11.28 -0.73
N PHE A 416 11.37 -11.69 -0.33
CA PHE A 416 12.22 -12.59 -1.10
C PHE A 416 11.56 -13.96 -1.33
N ILE A 417 10.99 -14.56 -0.29
CA ILE A 417 10.26 -15.83 -0.39
C ILE A 417 9.04 -15.68 -1.30
N SER A 418 8.24 -14.61 -1.16
CA SER A 418 7.09 -14.32 -2.03
C SER A 418 7.51 -14.19 -3.51
N TYR A 419 8.58 -13.44 -3.78
CA TYR A 419 9.12 -13.27 -5.12
C TYR A 419 9.58 -14.60 -5.73
N SER A 420 10.21 -15.47 -4.92
CA SER A 420 10.62 -16.82 -5.36
C SER A 420 9.41 -17.66 -5.78
N VAL A 421 8.29 -17.63 -5.05
CA VAL A 421 7.05 -18.31 -5.43
C VAL A 421 6.47 -17.70 -6.72
N GLY A 422 6.62 -16.39 -6.91
CA GLY A 422 6.36 -15.73 -8.18
C GLY A 422 7.17 -16.30 -9.34
N CYS A 423 8.46 -16.59 -9.13
CA CYS A 423 9.30 -17.26 -10.12
C CYS A 423 8.89 -18.74 -10.33
N MET A 424 8.53 -19.46 -9.27
CA MET A 424 8.04 -20.86 -9.36
C MET A 424 6.78 -20.98 -10.22
N PHE A 425 5.88 -20.02 -10.15
CA PHE A 425 4.70 -19.98 -11.02
C PHE A 425 4.94 -19.29 -12.36
N GLY A 426 6.10 -18.66 -12.58
CA GLY A 426 6.44 -17.92 -13.81
C GLY A 426 5.78 -16.55 -13.89
N ARG A 427 5.23 -16.03 -12.78
CA ARG A 427 4.76 -14.63 -12.70
C ARG A 427 5.90 -13.65 -12.92
N TYR A 428 7.09 -13.98 -12.42
CA TYR A 428 8.34 -13.24 -12.62
C TYR A 428 9.42 -14.16 -13.19
N SER A 429 10.48 -13.57 -13.74
CA SER A 429 11.66 -14.30 -14.22
C SER A 429 12.94 -13.64 -13.75
N LEU A 430 13.96 -14.46 -13.47
CA LEU A 430 15.33 -13.97 -13.27
C LEU A 430 15.99 -13.53 -14.59
N ASN A 431 15.45 -13.97 -15.73
CA ASN A 431 15.96 -13.68 -17.07
C ASN A 431 15.31 -12.45 -17.72
N LYS A 432 14.22 -11.93 -17.14
CA LYS A 432 13.45 -10.81 -17.71
C LYS A 432 12.76 -9.99 -16.62
N LYS A 433 12.95 -8.66 -16.66
CA LYS A 433 12.31 -7.71 -15.74
C LYS A 433 10.81 -7.59 -16.05
N GLY A 434 9.99 -7.44 -15.00
CA GLY A 434 8.55 -7.26 -15.14
C GLY A 434 7.74 -8.54 -14.98
N LEU A 435 6.42 -8.36 -15.01
CA LEU A 435 5.46 -9.46 -15.04
C LEU A 435 5.59 -10.25 -16.34
N ILE A 436 5.66 -11.58 -16.23
CA ILE A 436 5.77 -12.51 -17.36
C ILE A 436 4.44 -13.20 -17.59
N LEU A 437 4.02 -14.06 -16.66
CA LEU A 437 2.71 -14.68 -16.69
C LEU A 437 1.73 -13.95 -15.77
N ALA A 438 0.75 -13.30 -16.37
CA ALA A 438 -0.28 -12.53 -15.70
C ALA A 438 -1.59 -12.47 -16.52
N ASN A 439 -1.82 -13.42 -17.43
CA ASN A 439 -3.06 -13.53 -18.20
C ASN A 439 -3.73 -14.86 -17.96
N GLN A 440 -5.04 -14.84 -18.15
CA GLN A 440 -5.90 -16.01 -18.00
C GLN A 440 -5.46 -17.18 -18.88
N GLY A 441 -5.23 -18.33 -18.24
CA GLY A 441 -4.95 -19.60 -18.89
C GLY A 441 -3.51 -19.78 -19.38
N GLU A 442 -2.59 -18.86 -19.06
CA GLU A 442 -1.21 -18.93 -19.54
C GLU A 442 -0.45 -20.18 -19.06
N THR A 443 0.48 -20.60 -19.91
CA THR A 443 1.21 -21.85 -19.78
C THR A 443 2.71 -21.64 -19.70
N LEU A 444 3.46 -22.72 -19.44
CA LEU A 444 4.91 -22.68 -19.50
C LEU A 444 5.41 -22.30 -20.91
N GLN A 445 4.68 -22.68 -21.97
CA GLN A 445 5.07 -22.31 -23.34
C GLN A 445 5.02 -20.80 -23.55
N ASP A 446 3.99 -20.13 -23.02
CA ASP A 446 3.86 -18.67 -23.08
C ASP A 446 5.02 -17.98 -22.33
N TYR A 447 5.43 -18.54 -21.19
CA TYR A 447 6.60 -18.07 -20.45
C TYR A 447 7.87 -18.16 -21.29
N LEU A 448 8.12 -19.32 -21.90
CA LEU A 448 9.29 -19.54 -22.75
C LEU A 448 9.31 -18.56 -23.94
N ILE A 449 8.16 -18.31 -24.58
CA ILE A 449 8.05 -17.34 -25.67
C ILE A 449 8.38 -15.92 -25.17
N LYS A 450 7.75 -15.48 -24.08
CA LYS A 450 7.91 -14.10 -23.54
C LYS A 450 9.31 -13.81 -23.03
N VAL A 451 10.02 -14.81 -22.51
CA VAL A 451 11.39 -14.68 -22.03
C VAL A 451 12.40 -14.76 -23.19
N LYS A 452 12.15 -15.60 -24.21
CA LYS A 452 13.05 -15.76 -25.38
C LYS A 452 12.94 -14.62 -26.40
N SER A 453 11.75 -14.06 -26.62
CA SER A 453 11.51 -13.05 -27.67
C SER A 453 12.33 -11.76 -27.49
N GLU A 454 12.76 -11.45 -26.27
CA GLU A 454 13.54 -10.26 -25.95
C GLU A 454 15.06 -10.50 -26.05
N GLN A 455 15.50 -11.77 -25.94
CA GLN A 455 16.91 -12.15 -26.17
C GLN A 455 17.33 -12.00 -27.64
N SER A 456 16.38 -12.01 -28.57
CA SER A 456 16.61 -11.75 -30.00
C SER A 456 16.67 -10.27 -30.39
N GLU A 457 16.18 -9.35 -29.55
CA GLU A 457 16.20 -7.90 -29.83
C GLU A 457 17.45 -7.18 -29.28
N MET A 458 18.15 -7.77 -28.30
CA MET A 458 19.49 -7.33 -27.92
C MET A 458 20.52 -7.88 -28.92
N GLY A 459 20.82 -7.07 -29.94
CA GLY A 459 21.67 -7.42 -31.08
C GLY A 459 22.94 -8.24 -30.76
N SER A 460 22.93 -9.50 -31.18
CA SER A 460 24.11 -10.35 -31.25
C SER A 460 24.88 -10.08 -32.55
N ASN A 461 25.91 -9.24 -32.47
CA ASN A 461 26.99 -9.21 -33.47
C ASN A 461 28.04 -10.31 -33.24
N ASP A 462 27.87 -11.16 -32.23
CA ASP A 462 28.77 -12.29 -32.00
C ASP A 462 28.11 -13.59 -32.46
N LYS A 463 28.27 -13.89 -33.75
CA LYS A 463 27.95 -15.19 -34.33
C LYS A 463 29.06 -16.18 -33.96
N ARG A 464 29.10 -16.64 -32.71
CA ARG A 464 29.88 -17.81 -32.29
C ARG A 464 29.45 -18.25 -30.88
N GLU A 465 28.32 -18.95 -30.83
CA GLU A 465 28.13 -20.17 -30.02
C GLU A 465 26.71 -20.70 -30.31
N SER A 466 26.66 -21.60 -31.28
CA SER A 466 25.50 -22.46 -31.53
C SER A 466 25.43 -23.54 -30.45
N GLN A 467 24.20 -23.85 -30.01
CA GLN A 467 23.80 -25.04 -29.23
C GLN A 467 23.97 -24.97 -27.71
N THR A 468 23.11 -24.18 -27.06
CA THR A 468 22.48 -24.61 -25.79
C THR A 468 21.01 -24.20 -25.84
N GLU A 469 20.15 -25.19 -26.05
CA GLU A 469 18.74 -25.05 -25.72
C GLU A 469 18.66 -24.83 -24.19
N ASN A 470 18.04 -23.71 -23.74
CA ASN A 470 17.74 -23.32 -22.34
C ASN A 470 18.81 -22.58 -21.51
N ASN A 471 19.18 -21.34 -21.87
CA ASN A 471 19.80 -20.38 -20.93
C ASN A 471 18.77 -19.70 -20.00
N LEU A 472 18.01 -20.50 -19.23
CA LEU A 472 17.11 -20.00 -18.19
C LEU A 472 17.69 -20.28 -16.81
N TYR A 473 17.71 -19.29 -15.93
CA TYR A 473 18.21 -19.45 -14.56
C TYR A 473 17.27 -20.32 -13.73
N PHE A 474 15.95 -20.14 -13.90
CA PHE A 474 14.94 -20.81 -13.10
C PHE A 474 13.69 -21.09 -13.95
N LEU A 475 13.26 -22.35 -14.00
CA LEU A 475 12.13 -22.79 -14.80
C LEU A 475 10.87 -22.89 -13.91
N PRO A 476 9.75 -22.25 -14.29
CA PRO A 476 8.49 -22.39 -13.58
C PRO A 476 7.92 -23.81 -13.65
N THR A 477 7.07 -24.17 -12.68
CA THR A 477 6.30 -25.43 -12.74
C THR A 477 5.46 -25.49 -14.01
N GLU A 478 5.47 -26.63 -14.71
CA GLU A 478 4.68 -26.86 -15.91
C GLU A 478 3.17 -26.93 -15.60
N THR A 479 2.83 -27.55 -14.47
CA THR A 479 1.46 -27.98 -14.13
C THR A 479 0.59 -26.89 -13.55
N ASN A 480 1.18 -25.74 -13.17
CA ASN A 480 0.56 -24.71 -12.33
C ASN A 480 0.16 -25.22 -10.93
N VAL A 481 0.78 -26.30 -10.44
CA VAL A 481 0.52 -26.86 -9.11
C VAL A 481 1.86 -27.05 -8.39
N ILE A 482 1.92 -26.61 -7.14
CA ILE A 482 3.07 -26.80 -6.25
C ILE A 482 2.58 -27.39 -4.93
N PRO A 483 2.95 -28.62 -4.54
CA PRO A 483 2.54 -29.20 -3.28
C PRO A 483 3.23 -28.53 -2.08
N ILE A 484 2.48 -28.41 -0.98
CA ILE A 484 2.98 -27.93 0.33
C ILE A 484 2.57 -28.95 1.39
N LEU A 485 3.44 -29.92 1.63
CA LEU A 485 3.16 -31.08 2.47
C LEU A 485 4.19 -31.21 3.60
N ASP A 486 3.78 -31.87 4.68
CA ASP A 486 4.66 -32.19 5.80
C ASP A 486 5.48 -33.45 5.47
N GLY A 487 6.77 -33.25 5.21
CA GLY A 487 7.71 -34.29 4.77
C GLY A 487 7.97 -34.35 3.26
N ASP A 488 8.96 -35.15 2.88
CA ASP A 488 9.53 -35.20 1.53
C ASP A 488 8.74 -36.16 0.61
N TRP A 489 7.53 -35.75 0.24
CA TRP A 489 6.64 -36.57 -0.60
C TRP A 489 6.81 -36.34 -2.09
N PHE A 490 7.25 -35.15 -2.50
CA PHE A 490 7.45 -34.76 -3.90
C PHE A 490 8.81 -34.10 -4.06
N SER A 491 9.52 -34.43 -5.14
CA SER A 491 10.83 -33.84 -5.45
C SER A 491 10.73 -32.39 -5.93
N ASP A 492 9.54 -31.96 -6.35
CA ASP A 492 9.20 -30.63 -6.85
C ASP A 492 8.28 -29.88 -5.88
N ASP A 493 8.34 -30.15 -4.58
CA ASP A 493 7.57 -29.39 -3.59
C ASP A 493 8.06 -27.94 -3.45
N ILE A 494 7.29 -27.12 -2.74
CA ILE A 494 7.62 -25.70 -2.57
C ILE A 494 8.98 -25.48 -1.88
N THR A 495 9.36 -26.38 -0.98
CA THR A 495 10.58 -26.27 -0.20
C THR A 495 11.78 -26.54 -1.08
N GLU A 496 11.78 -27.62 -1.84
CA GLU A 496 12.85 -27.95 -2.79
C GLU A 496 12.95 -26.93 -3.92
N GLN A 497 11.82 -26.43 -4.43
CA GLN A 497 11.84 -25.34 -5.40
C GLN A 497 12.46 -24.06 -4.81
N PHE A 498 12.18 -23.74 -3.55
CA PHE A 498 12.82 -22.60 -2.88
C PHE A 498 14.33 -22.81 -2.69
N ARG A 499 14.73 -24.01 -2.25
CA ARG A 499 16.15 -24.38 -2.09
C ARG A 499 16.89 -24.28 -3.43
N GLN A 500 16.27 -24.72 -4.52
CA GLN A 500 16.84 -24.57 -5.86
C GLN A 500 16.91 -23.10 -6.28
N PHE A 501 15.89 -22.30 -6.01
CA PHE A 501 15.90 -20.86 -6.28
C PHE A 501 17.05 -20.17 -5.53
N LEU A 502 17.28 -20.53 -4.27
CA LEU A 502 18.38 -20.00 -3.46
C LEU A 502 19.75 -20.37 -4.04
N ARG A 503 19.94 -21.63 -4.46
CA ARG A 503 21.18 -22.10 -5.11
C ARG A 503 21.44 -21.39 -6.45
N VAL A 504 20.40 -21.17 -7.24
CA VAL A 504 20.51 -20.42 -8.50
C VAL A 504 20.90 -18.97 -8.24
N THR A 505 20.29 -18.32 -7.23
CA THR A 505 20.49 -16.89 -6.98
C THR A 505 21.79 -16.56 -6.24
N PHE A 506 22.29 -17.42 -5.34
CA PHE A 506 23.46 -17.16 -4.51
C PHE A 506 24.55 -18.25 -4.56
N GLY A 507 24.40 -19.23 -5.45
CA GLY A 507 25.37 -20.30 -5.64
C GLY A 507 25.18 -21.48 -4.69
N TYR A 508 25.84 -22.59 -5.03
CA TYR A 508 25.78 -23.83 -4.25
C TYR A 508 26.68 -23.80 -3.02
N GLU A 509 27.83 -23.11 -3.11
CA GLU A 509 28.84 -23.05 -2.05
C GLU A 509 28.31 -22.37 -0.78
N ASN A 510 27.51 -21.32 -0.95
CA ASN A 510 27.00 -20.48 0.13
C ASN A 510 25.58 -20.87 0.61
N TYR A 511 25.06 -21.99 0.13
CA TYR A 511 23.65 -22.36 0.34
C TYR A 511 23.25 -22.44 1.82
N GLN A 512 24.09 -23.10 2.65
CA GLN A 512 23.74 -23.33 4.06
C GLN A 512 23.72 -22.03 4.87
N ASP A 513 24.70 -21.15 4.65
CA ASP A 513 24.77 -19.85 5.34
C ASP A 513 23.59 -18.96 4.97
N ASN A 514 23.22 -18.95 3.68
CA ASN A 514 22.06 -18.20 3.21
C ASN A 514 20.75 -18.75 3.77
N LEU A 515 20.62 -20.08 3.86
CA LEU A 515 19.44 -20.71 4.45
C LEU A 515 19.33 -20.38 5.94
N ASN A 516 20.42 -20.50 6.70
CA ASN A 516 20.45 -20.15 8.12
C ASN A 516 20.03 -18.69 8.33
N PHE A 517 20.57 -17.76 7.54
CA PHE A 517 20.20 -16.35 7.59
C PHE A 517 18.70 -16.12 7.35
N ILE A 518 18.10 -16.83 6.38
CA ILE A 518 16.66 -16.76 6.11
C ILE A 518 15.84 -17.24 7.31
N GLU A 519 16.21 -18.39 7.88
CA GLU A 519 15.48 -19.01 8.99
C GLU A 519 15.61 -18.22 10.29
N GLU A 520 16.77 -17.61 10.55
CA GLU A 520 16.98 -16.67 11.66
C GLU A 520 16.11 -15.42 11.48
N ALA A 521 16.09 -14.81 10.29
CA ALA A 521 15.31 -13.61 10.01
C ALA A 521 13.79 -13.81 10.17
N ILE A 522 13.26 -14.96 9.75
CA ILE A 522 11.82 -15.28 9.91
C ILE A 522 11.54 -16.03 11.23
N ASN A 523 12.57 -16.29 12.03
CA ASN A 523 12.55 -17.06 13.26
C ASN A 523 11.81 -18.41 13.12
N LYS A 524 12.08 -19.12 12.03
CA LYS A 524 11.41 -20.38 11.69
C LYS A 524 12.14 -21.12 10.57
N ASP A 525 12.14 -22.44 10.67
CA ASP A 525 12.50 -23.32 9.57
C ASP A 525 11.65 -23.05 8.32
N ILE A 526 12.28 -23.07 7.14
CA ILE A 526 11.63 -22.66 5.89
C ILE A 526 10.45 -23.56 5.50
N GLN A 527 10.54 -24.88 5.76
CA GLN A 527 9.45 -25.83 5.48
C GLN A 527 8.26 -25.53 6.39
N LYS A 528 8.51 -25.30 7.68
CA LYS A 528 7.47 -24.91 8.65
C LYS A 528 6.83 -23.57 8.29
N TYR A 529 7.61 -22.61 7.80
CA TYR A 529 7.08 -21.32 7.33
C TYR A 529 6.12 -21.50 6.16
N PHE A 530 6.48 -22.29 5.14
CA PHE A 530 5.57 -22.57 4.02
C PHE A 530 4.28 -23.27 4.45
N LEU A 531 4.37 -24.23 5.39
CA LEU A 531 3.22 -24.98 5.87
C LEU A 531 2.24 -24.14 6.71
N LYS A 532 2.73 -23.17 7.50
CA LYS A 532 1.92 -22.48 8.51
C LYS A 532 1.66 -21.00 8.25
N ASP A 533 2.64 -20.28 7.71
CA ASP A 533 2.66 -18.82 7.74
C ASP A 533 2.58 -18.20 6.34
N PHE A 534 3.22 -18.80 5.33
CA PHE A 534 3.31 -18.25 3.98
C PHE A 534 1.95 -17.85 3.41
N TYR A 535 0.95 -18.74 3.50
CA TYR A 535 -0.37 -18.44 2.95
C TYR A 535 -1.08 -17.29 3.68
N HIS A 536 -0.86 -17.16 5.00
CA HIS A 536 -1.40 -16.04 5.76
C HIS A 536 -0.76 -14.72 5.33
N ASP A 537 0.57 -14.69 5.22
CA ASP A 537 1.32 -13.51 4.77
C ASP A 537 0.95 -13.13 3.33
N HIS A 538 0.72 -14.11 2.45
CA HIS A 538 0.23 -13.92 1.09
C HIS A 538 -1.18 -13.29 1.06
N VAL A 539 -2.12 -13.84 1.83
CA VAL A 539 -3.49 -13.29 1.94
C VAL A 539 -3.47 -11.84 2.46
N LYS A 540 -2.57 -11.53 3.41
CA LYS A 540 -2.38 -10.17 3.93
C LYS A 540 -1.81 -9.23 2.86
N ARG A 541 -0.73 -9.64 2.18
CA ARG A 541 -0.06 -8.86 1.11
C ARG A 541 -1.03 -8.42 0.02
N TYR A 542 -1.90 -9.33 -0.42
CA TYR A 542 -2.90 -9.07 -1.46
C TYR A 542 -4.27 -8.64 -0.91
N LYS A 543 -4.33 -8.01 0.28
CA LYS A 543 -5.55 -7.40 0.86
C LYS A 543 -6.79 -8.32 0.82
N LYS A 544 -6.60 -9.60 1.17
CA LYS A 544 -7.61 -10.67 1.12
C LYS A 544 -8.14 -10.94 -0.31
N ARG A 545 -7.29 -10.82 -1.32
CA ARG A 545 -7.50 -11.18 -2.73
C ARG A 545 -6.26 -11.93 -3.24
N PRO A 546 -5.91 -13.09 -2.64
CA PRO A 546 -4.68 -13.78 -2.97
C PRO A 546 -4.68 -14.23 -4.44
N ILE A 547 -3.52 -14.10 -5.10
CA ILE A 547 -3.31 -14.57 -6.47
C ILE A 547 -2.82 -16.03 -6.54
N TYR A 548 -2.37 -16.56 -5.41
CA TYR A 548 -2.02 -17.97 -5.25
C TYR A 548 -3.11 -18.59 -4.39
N TRP A 549 -3.77 -19.63 -4.88
CA TRP A 549 -4.86 -20.28 -4.17
C TRP A 549 -4.39 -21.61 -3.61
N LEU A 550 -4.67 -21.82 -2.33
CA LEU A 550 -4.27 -23.02 -1.61
C LEU A 550 -5.43 -24.00 -1.63
N PHE A 551 -5.34 -25.03 -2.46
CA PHE A 551 -6.16 -26.23 -2.28
C PHE A 551 -5.72 -26.91 -1.00
N SER A 552 -6.65 -27.12 -0.07
CA SER A 552 -6.36 -27.62 1.27
C SER A 552 -7.44 -28.61 1.68
N SER A 553 -7.04 -29.82 2.09
CA SER A 553 -7.95 -30.75 2.74
C SER A 553 -8.46 -30.15 4.07
N PRO A 554 -9.59 -30.64 4.63
CA PRO A 554 -10.21 -30.03 5.82
C PRO A 554 -9.29 -29.90 7.04
N LYS A 555 -8.38 -30.87 7.26
CA LYS A 555 -7.40 -30.81 8.36
C LYS A 555 -6.02 -30.32 7.90
N GLY A 556 -5.87 -29.96 6.62
CA GLY A 556 -4.60 -29.48 6.04
C GLY A 556 -3.58 -30.58 5.80
N THR A 557 -4.01 -31.85 5.75
CA THR A 557 -3.18 -33.02 5.44
C THR A 557 -2.62 -32.95 4.03
N PHE A 558 -3.43 -32.50 3.07
CA PHE A 558 -2.97 -32.21 1.71
C PHE A 558 -3.11 -30.72 1.44
N ASN A 559 -2.03 -30.07 1.00
CA ASN A 559 -2.09 -28.72 0.47
C ASN A 559 -1.32 -28.60 -0.85
N ALA A 560 -1.87 -27.82 -1.77
CA ALA A 560 -1.22 -27.48 -3.02
C ALA A 560 -1.58 -26.05 -3.45
N LEU A 561 -0.57 -25.26 -3.82
CA LEU A 561 -0.78 -23.94 -4.40
C LEU A 561 -1.02 -24.04 -5.90
N ILE A 562 -1.90 -23.18 -6.39
CA ILE A 562 -2.03 -22.86 -7.81
C ILE A 562 -1.89 -21.35 -8.01
N TYR A 563 -1.51 -20.92 -9.21
CA TYR A 563 -1.55 -19.51 -9.59
C TYR A 563 -2.80 -19.19 -10.41
N LEU A 564 -3.55 -18.19 -9.95
CA LEU A 564 -4.83 -17.73 -10.51
C LEU A 564 -4.75 -17.48 -12.01
N HIS A 565 -3.77 -16.71 -12.47
CA HIS A 565 -3.68 -16.34 -13.88
C HIS A 565 -3.45 -17.55 -14.78
N ARG A 566 -2.73 -18.56 -14.30
CA ARG A 566 -2.50 -19.81 -15.04
C ARG A 566 -3.60 -20.85 -14.86
N TYR A 567 -4.70 -20.51 -14.19
CA TYR A 567 -5.82 -21.43 -14.02
C TYR A 567 -6.44 -21.78 -15.38
N ARG A 568 -6.74 -23.06 -15.57
CA ARG A 568 -7.43 -23.62 -16.73
C ARG A 568 -8.52 -24.57 -16.26
N PRO A 569 -9.53 -24.89 -17.10
CA PRO A 569 -10.63 -25.78 -16.71
C PRO A 569 -10.18 -27.17 -16.21
N ASN A 570 -8.98 -27.62 -16.63
CA ASN A 570 -8.38 -28.88 -16.20
C ASN A 570 -7.48 -28.78 -14.95
N THR A 571 -7.28 -27.60 -14.36
CA THR A 571 -6.39 -27.41 -13.20
C THR A 571 -6.81 -28.25 -12.01
N VAL A 572 -8.11 -28.33 -11.69
CA VAL A 572 -8.61 -29.18 -10.59
C VAL A 572 -8.35 -30.66 -10.89
N SER A 573 -8.50 -31.09 -12.15
CA SER A 573 -8.18 -32.47 -12.57
C SER A 573 -6.69 -32.78 -12.42
N ILE A 574 -5.81 -31.81 -12.63
CA ILE A 574 -4.36 -31.96 -12.41
C ILE A 574 -4.06 -32.10 -10.92
N VAL A 575 -4.62 -31.23 -10.07
CA VAL A 575 -4.47 -31.31 -8.60
C VAL A 575 -4.93 -32.69 -8.09
N LEU A 576 -6.08 -33.17 -8.57
CA LEU A 576 -6.63 -34.47 -8.19
C LEU A 576 -5.73 -35.63 -8.63
N ASN A 577 -5.41 -35.72 -9.92
CA ASN A 577 -4.82 -36.93 -10.48
C ASN A 577 -3.30 -36.99 -10.32
N LYS A 578 -2.58 -35.88 -10.52
CA LYS A 578 -1.11 -35.86 -10.46
C LYS A 578 -0.56 -35.65 -9.05
N TYR A 579 -1.36 -35.10 -8.13
CA TYR A 579 -0.88 -34.74 -6.79
C TYR A 579 -1.65 -35.45 -5.68
N LEU A 580 -2.98 -35.27 -5.55
CA LEU A 580 -3.72 -35.89 -4.43
C LEU A 580 -3.68 -37.42 -4.48
N ARG A 581 -4.02 -38.03 -5.63
CA ARG A 581 -4.00 -39.49 -5.78
C ARG A 581 -2.60 -40.07 -5.64
N GLU A 582 -1.61 -39.40 -6.23
CA GLU A 582 -0.19 -39.77 -6.10
C GLU A 582 0.26 -39.74 -4.63
N PHE A 583 -0.13 -38.70 -3.88
CA PHE A 583 0.14 -38.61 -2.45
C PHE A 583 -0.54 -39.73 -1.65
N ARG A 584 -1.79 -40.07 -1.97
CA ARG A 584 -2.48 -41.23 -1.37
C ARG A 584 -1.73 -42.54 -1.66
N THR A 585 -1.27 -42.77 -2.88
CA THR A 585 -0.47 -43.94 -3.26
C THR A 585 0.82 -44.02 -2.45
N LYS A 586 1.55 -42.90 -2.32
CA LYS A 586 2.77 -42.82 -1.50
C LYS A 586 2.51 -43.09 -0.01
N LEU A 587 1.41 -42.56 0.53
CA LEU A 587 0.98 -42.84 1.91
C LEU A 587 0.62 -44.32 2.11
N GLN A 588 -0.05 -44.95 1.14
CA GLN A 588 -0.35 -46.39 1.18
C GLN A 588 0.92 -47.23 1.13
N ALA A 589 1.88 -46.90 0.27
CA ALA A 589 3.17 -47.58 0.21
C ALA A 589 3.92 -47.47 1.55
N ARG A 590 3.95 -46.27 2.16
CA ARG A 590 4.53 -46.03 3.48
C ARG A 590 3.83 -46.86 4.57
N LEU A 591 2.51 -46.95 4.52
CA LEU A 591 1.71 -47.76 5.43
C LEU A 591 2.10 -49.25 5.37
N GLU A 592 2.28 -49.80 4.17
CA GLU A 592 2.72 -51.19 4.00
C GLU A 592 4.14 -51.42 4.54
N THR A 593 5.06 -50.47 4.33
CA THR A 593 6.40 -50.53 4.93
C THR A 593 6.35 -50.53 6.47
N LEU A 594 5.51 -49.69 7.07
CA LEU A 594 5.37 -49.63 8.53
C LEU A 594 4.78 -50.92 9.11
N LYS A 595 3.79 -51.52 8.45
CA LYS A 595 3.24 -52.83 8.83
C LYS A 595 4.30 -53.93 8.81
N GLN A 596 5.21 -53.91 7.83
CA GLN A 596 6.33 -54.87 7.79
C GLN A 596 7.28 -54.68 8.99
N ILE A 597 7.53 -53.43 9.41
CA ILE A 597 8.36 -53.14 10.60
C ILE A 597 7.67 -53.62 11.90
N GLU A 598 6.35 -53.49 11.99
CA GLU A 598 5.57 -53.97 13.14
C GLU A 598 5.69 -55.49 13.33
N ILE A 599 5.68 -56.24 12.22
CA ILE A 599 5.71 -57.72 12.21
C ILE A 599 7.16 -58.26 12.26
N SER A 600 8.15 -57.46 11.87
CA SER A 600 9.55 -57.87 11.84
C SER A 600 10.06 -58.37 13.20
N SER A 601 10.73 -59.53 13.21
CA SER A 601 11.36 -60.09 14.40
C SER A 601 12.62 -59.33 14.83
N SER A 602 13.26 -58.59 13.91
CA SER A 602 14.49 -57.84 14.15
C SER A 602 14.26 -56.40 14.64
N ALA A 603 13.03 -55.87 14.57
CA ALA A 603 12.72 -54.52 15.02
C ALA A 603 12.59 -54.44 16.55
N SER A 604 13.18 -53.41 17.16
CA SER A 604 13.10 -53.14 18.59
C SER A 604 11.68 -52.77 19.04
N LYS A 605 11.38 -52.93 20.34
CA LYS A 605 10.07 -52.51 20.92
C LYS A 605 9.77 -51.02 20.67
N THR A 606 10.80 -50.17 20.69
CA THR A 606 10.67 -48.73 20.45
C THR A 606 10.29 -48.44 18.99
N GLU A 607 10.94 -49.11 18.04
CA GLU A 607 10.62 -48.97 16.61
C GLU A 607 9.21 -49.47 16.30
N LYS A 608 8.81 -50.61 16.86
CA LYS A 608 7.43 -51.13 16.72
C LYS A 608 6.39 -50.16 17.27
N THR A 609 6.67 -49.53 18.41
CA THR A 609 5.75 -48.54 19.01
C THR A 609 5.66 -47.26 18.16
N LYS A 610 6.78 -46.80 17.60
CA LYS A 610 6.80 -45.64 16.70
C LYS A 610 6.06 -45.94 15.40
N ALA A 611 6.31 -47.11 14.81
CA ALA A 611 5.62 -47.56 13.60
C ALA A 611 4.10 -47.63 13.80
N LEU A 612 3.63 -48.20 14.92
CA LEU A 612 2.20 -48.29 15.23
C LEU A 612 1.53 -46.91 15.36
N ARG A 613 2.21 -45.92 15.95
CA ARG A 613 1.70 -44.53 16.02
C ARG A 613 1.60 -43.89 14.63
N GLU A 614 2.64 -44.06 13.80
CA GLU A 614 2.67 -43.52 12.44
C GLU A 614 1.63 -44.21 11.54
N THR A 615 1.45 -45.52 11.68
CA THR A 615 0.38 -46.31 11.04
C THR A 615 -1.00 -45.73 11.33
N GLU A 616 -1.33 -45.46 12.60
CA GLU A 616 -2.62 -44.88 12.97
C GLU A 616 -2.81 -43.44 12.47
N GLN A 617 -1.72 -42.66 12.38
CA GLN A 617 -1.76 -41.32 11.77
C GLN A 617 -2.02 -41.40 10.27
N ILE A 618 -1.29 -42.23 9.53
CA ILE A 618 -1.46 -42.41 8.08
C ILE A 618 -2.86 -42.93 7.74
N LYS A 619 -3.43 -43.86 8.52
CA LYS A 619 -4.82 -44.31 8.32
C LYS A 619 -5.84 -43.18 8.49
N LYS A 620 -5.60 -42.23 9.40
CA LYS A 620 -6.47 -41.06 9.59
C LYS A 620 -6.32 -40.07 8.43
N MET A 621 -5.09 -39.85 7.96
CA MET A 621 -4.80 -39.04 6.78
C MET A 621 -5.48 -39.63 5.53
N LEU A 622 -5.30 -40.93 5.26
CA LEU A 622 -5.88 -41.60 4.09
C LEU A 622 -7.42 -41.50 4.05
N ARG A 623 -8.10 -41.68 5.20
CA ARG A 623 -9.55 -41.49 5.29
C ARG A 623 -9.97 -40.06 4.97
N GLU A 624 -9.30 -39.08 5.56
CA GLU A 624 -9.59 -37.67 5.26
C GLU A 624 -9.37 -37.33 3.78
N LEU A 625 -8.30 -37.84 3.17
CA LEU A 625 -8.00 -37.60 1.76
C LEU A 625 -8.99 -38.30 0.84
N GLU A 626 -9.52 -39.46 1.23
CA GLU A 626 -10.60 -40.14 0.52
C GLU A 626 -11.90 -39.34 0.55
N ASP A 627 -12.30 -38.86 1.73
CA ASP A 627 -13.48 -37.99 1.88
C ASP A 627 -13.30 -36.70 1.06
N TYR A 628 -12.12 -36.08 1.14
CA TYR A 628 -11.81 -34.86 0.37
C TYR A 628 -11.82 -35.10 -1.15
N GLU A 629 -11.32 -36.25 -1.60
CA GLU A 629 -11.39 -36.64 -3.00
C GLU A 629 -12.85 -36.81 -3.45
N GLN A 630 -13.63 -37.63 -2.76
CA GLN A 630 -14.98 -38.01 -3.19
C GLN A 630 -15.98 -36.86 -3.08
N GLU A 631 -15.96 -36.12 -1.95
CA GLU A 631 -16.97 -35.10 -1.67
C GLU A 631 -16.64 -33.73 -2.27
N THR A 632 -15.36 -33.45 -2.54
CA THR A 632 -14.92 -32.08 -2.92
C THR A 632 -14.19 -32.03 -4.25
N LEU A 633 -13.03 -32.70 -4.40
CA LEU A 633 -12.21 -32.51 -5.60
C LEU A 633 -12.73 -33.25 -6.83
N TYR A 634 -13.23 -34.48 -6.68
CA TYR A 634 -13.72 -35.26 -7.82
C TYR A 634 -14.93 -34.58 -8.51
N PRO A 635 -15.97 -34.12 -7.79
CA PRO A 635 -17.07 -33.37 -8.40
C PRO A 635 -16.59 -32.12 -9.16
N LEU A 636 -15.69 -31.32 -8.56
CA LEU A 636 -15.16 -30.12 -9.19
C LEU A 636 -14.27 -30.43 -10.42
N ALA A 637 -13.51 -31.53 -10.37
CA ALA A 637 -12.68 -31.98 -11.49
C ALA A 637 -13.52 -32.47 -12.68
N VAL A 638 -14.71 -33.02 -12.44
CA VAL A 638 -15.68 -33.41 -13.47
C VAL A 638 -16.38 -32.18 -14.04
N GLU A 639 -16.77 -31.23 -13.18
CA GLU A 639 -17.44 -29.99 -13.58
C GLU A 639 -16.55 -29.11 -14.47
N LYS A 640 -15.22 -29.19 -14.31
CA LYS A 640 -14.24 -28.38 -15.06
C LYS A 640 -14.56 -26.89 -15.04
N LYS A 641 -14.86 -26.38 -13.85
CA LYS A 641 -15.24 -24.97 -13.66
C LYS A 641 -14.27 -24.03 -14.36
N GLU A 642 -14.84 -23.11 -15.14
CA GLU A 642 -14.12 -21.98 -15.71
C GLU A 642 -14.18 -20.79 -14.76
N ILE A 643 -13.19 -19.90 -14.86
CA ILE A 643 -13.18 -18.63 -14.13
C ILE A 643 -12.97 -17.50 -15.14
N ASP A 644 -13.38 -16.28 -14.80
CA ASP A 644 -13.05 -15.07 -15.57
C ASP A 644 -12.28 -14.12 -14.65
N LEU A 645 -11.04 -13.78 -14.99
CA LEU A 645 -10.24 -12.85 -14.17
C LEU A 645 -10.92 -11.47 -14.01
N ASP A 646 -11.74 -11.04 -14.97
CA ASP A 646 -12.47 -9.77 -14.87
C ASP A 646 -13.54 -9.80 -13.76
N ASP A 647 -14.02 -10.98 -13.34
CA ASP A 647 -14.92 -11.11 -12.18
C ASP A 647 -14.19 -10.89 -10.84
N GLY A 648 -12.85 -10.93 -10.84
CA GLY A 648 -12.01 -10.71 -9.68
C GLY A 648 -11.94 -11.90 -8.72
N VAL A 649 -11.00 -11.83 -7.78
CA VAL A 649 -10.71 -12.95 -6.87
C VAL A 649 -11.92 -13.27 -5.99
N LYS A 650 -12.68 -12.25 -5.57
CA LYS A 650 -13.84 -12.44 -4.69
C LYS A 650 -14.92 -13.34 -5.25
N VAL A 651 -15.19 -13.23 -6.55
CA VAL A 651 -16.21 -14.02 -7.23
C VAL A 651 -15.63 -15.39 -7.56
N ASN A 652 -14.44 -15.43 -8.16
CA ASN A 652 -13.84 -16.68 -8.60
C ASN A 652 -13.47 -17.63 -7.45
N TYR A 653 -12.95 -17.10 -6.34
CA TYR A 653 -12.56 -17.92 -5.18
C TYR A 653 -13.74 -18.68 -4.58
N LYS A 654 -14.93 -18.05 -4.53
CA LYS A 654 -16.16 -18.65 -3.98
C LYS A 654 -16.62 -19.87 -4.75
N GLN A 655 -16.29 -19.96 -6.04
CA GLN A 655 -16.73 -21.05 -6.90
C GLN A 655 -16.17 -22.42 -6.46
N PHE A 656 -15.05 -22.43 -5.73
CA PHE A 656 -14.37 -23.66 -5.31
C PHE A 656 -14.72 -24.13 -3.89
N GLY A 657 -15.49 -23.34 -3.13
CA GLY A 657 -16.02 -23.74 -1.82
C GLY A 657 -14.98 -24.37 -0.89
N LYS A 658 -15.26 -25.59 -0.42
CA LYS A 658 -14.41 -26.35 0.52
C LYS A 658 -13.09 -26.85 -0.09
N ALA A 659 -12.88 -26.74 -1.41
CA ALA A 659 -11.65 -27.17 -2.04
C ALA A 659 -10.48 -26.26 -1.67
N LEU A 660 -10.74 -24.96 -1.49
CA LEU A 660 -9.75 -23.96 -1.13
C LEU A 660 -9.72 -23.70 0.37
N LYS A 661 -8.55 -23.28 0.88
CA LYS A 661 -8.36 -22.86 2.26
C LYS A 661 -9.32 -21.73 2.61
N LYS A 662 -10.01 -21.81 3.75
CA LYS A 662 -10.93 -20.76 4.18
C LYS A 662 -10.20 -19.41 4.36
N VAL A 663 -10.66 -18.36 3.67
CA VAL A 663 -10.20 -16.98 3.84
C VAL A 663 -11.37 -16.10 4.24
N THR A 664 -11.29 -15.46 5.40
CA THR A 664 -12.37 -14.61 5.94
C THR A 664 -12.73 -13.49 4.97
N GLY A 665 -13.99 -13.47 4.51
CA GLY A 665 -14.52 -12.50 3.55
C GLY A 665 -14.44 -12.94 2.08
N LEU A 666 -13.83 -14.10 1.80
CA LEU A 666 -13.86 -14.75 0.49
C LEU A 666 -14.67 -16.06 0.51
N SER A 667 -14.49 -16.87 1.55
CA SER A 667 -15.09 -18.21 1.70
C SER A 667 -16.40 -18.21 2.47
#